data_AF-A0A395HI50-F1
#
_entry.id   AF-A0A395HI50-F1
#
_cell.length_a   1.000
_cell.length_b   1.000
_cell.length_c   1.000
_cell.angle_alpha   90.00
_cell.angle_beta   90.00
_cell.angle_gamma   90.00
#
_symmetry.space_group_name_H-M   'P 1'
#
loop_
_entity.id
_entity.type
_entity.pdbx_description
1 polymer ?
#
loop_
_entity_poly.entity_id
_entity_poly.type
_entity_poly.pdbx_seq_one_letter_code
_entity_poly.pdbx_strand_id
1 'polypeptide(L)'
;MRPDGPRDLVTGPDGGPEPPYPIRLAGPVIKGFGRGSKELGIPTANIPAEGLVAYPDLQVGVYYGVVTLDPARFAFNDDASSPIRPAVLSIGYNPFYKNQTRSIEIHIMPSLAAPSPTTDGGPTKFHKLPDFYGTDLHLLILGYIRPEYDYVSLEALVEDIRLDCEVARRSLQRPAYACYLDGEECAEDHLRRRRSSSSGTTPLQSPSNADRRRKDADTGALRRLYLTSDTPEFDAGILARFRAEGFNVEYLPFPGGHHADRERDRKDLEYLLQEREDDLEPGERYAVVAYNKPASLLLESHHQPATSTNPFPRLCALVAYYPQNLDNSQDHLFVNTNGSPISKVLTNNANANTTTSSSTTPTTYPPSVNLLPIQIHLVGDWCSAGNEASNPTHTRKRHRCHSFFYPESNAGFAEPSSPAYDGIAARLAWSRALDVLKRGFGWPGNGGGWKVPDVESVWEEYWRCLAAASAACTGAGNPATVTEERERLTADIVGLMVGSSSGVQLNASGLSDASETDYTATESPLVNCVPTMLGGTTPRSLTSFFTTQFLPTGPPDQRIRLLSRTTGVDRIVDELHLSFTHTEEIPWLLPAVPPTDRPVRIALVMTASFCAGSLARLNIYWDQASVLVQVGLLDPAVVPSGFRATGLNRAGKKAVERIPVVGAEGVGRIIN
;
A
#
# COMPACT_ATOMS: atom_id res chain seq x y z
N MET A 1 -0.41 -39.22 22.44
CA MET A 1 0.39 -39.09 23.69
C MET A 1 1.76 -39.77 23.54
N ARG A 2 2.84 -39.05 23.87
CA ARG A 2 4.25 -39.51 23.81
C ARG A 2 4.49 -40.69 24.80
N PRO A 3 5.14 -41.81 24.40
CA PRO A 3 5.49 -42.91 25.32
C PRO A 3 6.60 -42.53 26.31
N ASP A 4 6.53 -43.00 27.55
CA ASP A 4 7.49 -42.70 28.65
C ASP A 4 8.77 -43.55 28.65
N GLY A 5 9.16 -44.15 27.51
CA GLY A 5 10.28 -45.10 27.40
C GLY A 5 11.36 -44.70 26.38
N PRO A 6 12.56 -45.31 26.44
CA PRO A 6 13.62 -45.08 25.45
C PRO A 6 13.15 -45.57 24.08
N ARG A 7 13.42 -44.77 23.04
CA ARG A 7 13.08 -45.07 21.65
C ARG A 7 14.25 -45.76 20.94
N ASP A 8 13.92 -46.67 20.03
CA ASP A 8 14.91 -47.32 19.19
C ASP A 8 15.62 -46.30 18.29
N LEU A 9 16.95 -46.45 18.18
CA LEU A 9 17.81 -45.51 17.45
C LEU A 9 17.96 -45.88 15.96
N VAL A 10 17.29 -46.94 15.51
CA VAL A 10 17.25 -47.42 14.12
C VAL A 10 15.84 -47.95 13.85
N THR A 11 15.33 -47.79 12.63
CA THR A 11 14.00 -48.30 12.23
C THR A 11 14.04 -48.87 10.80
N GLY A 12 13.10 -49.75 10.47
CA GLY A 12 13.03 -50.46 9.19
C GLY A 12 13.94 -51.70 9.14
N PRO A 13 13.72 -52.61 8.18
CA PRO A 13 14.43 -53.89 8.08
C PRO A 13 15.88 -53.72 7.62
N ASP A 14 16.77 -54.62 8.06
CA ASP A 14 18.21 -54.56 7.74
C ASP A 14 18.53 -54.87 6.28
N GLY A 15 17.62 -55.54 5.57
CA GLY A 15 17.74 -55.90 4.15
C GLY A 15 17.49 -54.77 3.14
N GLY A 16 17.12 -53.56 3.60
CA GLY A 16 16.75 -52.43 2.72
C GLY A 16 15.25 -52.14 2.77
N PRO A 17 14.75 -51.08 2.10
CA PRO A 17 13.33 -50.70 2.17
C PRO A 17 12.41 -51.84 1.68
N GLU A 18 11.39 -52.17 2.47
CA GLU A 18 10.34 -53.13 2.11
C GLU A 18 9.07 -52.41 1.62
N PRO A 19 8.22 -53.06 0.79
CA PRO A 19 6.98 -52.45 0.31
C PRO A 19 6.12 -51.88 1.46
N PRO A 20 5.60 -50.65 1.33
CA PRO A 20 5.48 -49.86 0.10
C PRO A 20 6.69 -48.98 -0.26
N TYR A 21 7.79 -49.03 0.50
CA TYR A 21 9.00 -48.27 0.20
C TYR A 21 9.86 -48.99 -0.86
N PRO A 22 10.61 -48.25 -1.69
CA PRO A 22 10.76 -46.80 -1.72
C PRO A 22 9.57 -46.07 -2.40
N ILE A 23 9.10 -44.98 -1.80
CA ILE A 23 8.01 -44.14 -2.37
C ILE A 23 8.61 -42.89 -3.00
N ARG A 24 8.31 -42.64 -4.27
CA ARG A 24 8.79 -41.46 -5.02
C ARG A 24 7.72 -40.39 -5.07
N LEU A 25 8.05 -39.19 -4.60
CA LEU A 25 7.21 -38.00 -4.69
C LEU A 25 8.05 -36.85 -5.25
N ALA A 26 7.42 -35.93 -5.96
CA ALA A 26 8.08 -34.75 -6.46
C ALA A 26 7.11 -33.59 -6.51
N GLY A 27 7.61 -32.37 -6.32
CA GLY A 27 6.83 -31.17 -6.47
C GLY A 27 7.61 -29.92 -6.11
N PRO A 28 7.11 -28.74 -6.51
CA PRO A 28 7.73 -27.48 -6.13
C PRO A 28 7.62 -27.27 -4.62
N VAL A 29 8.67 -26.71 -4.02
CA VAL A 29 8.63 -26.36 -2.59
C VAL A 29 7.65 -25.20 -2.38
N ILE A 30 6.57 -25.47 -1.64
CA ILE A 30 5.50 -24.52 -1.31
C ILE A 30 5.63 -24.00 0.13
N LYS A 31 4.93 -22.92 0.45
CA LYS A 31 4.87 -22.37 1.82
C LYS A 31 3.86 -23.19 2.65
N GLY A 32 4.19 -23.43 3.93
CA GLY A 32 3.32 -24.14 4.88
C GLY A 32 2.35 -23.21 5.63
N PHE A 33 1.47 -23.78 6.45
CA PHE A 33 0.32 -23.10 7.09
C PHE A 33 0.63 -22.39 8.42
N GLY A 34 1.69 -21.57 8.46
CA GLY A 34 1.83 -20.54 9.49
C GLY A 34 2.13 -20.98 10.93
N ARG A 35 2.54 -22.24 11.18
CA ARG A 35 3.31 -22.56 12.40
C ARG A 35 4.78 -22.35 12.07
N GLY A 36 5.40 -21.34 12.66
CA GLY A 36 6.80 -20.97 12.39
C GLY A 36 7.80 -22.04 12.80
N SER A 37 7.90 -23.15 12.07
CA SER A 37 8.95 -24.16 12.26
C SER A 37 10.34 -23.51 12.13
N LYS A 38 10.45 -22.48 11.27
CA LYS A 38 11.60 -21.56 11.17
C LYS A 38 11.85 -20.73 12.45
N GLU A 39 10.80 -20.29 13.15
CA GLU A 39 10.87 -19.60 14.45
C GLU A 39 11.22 -20.57 15.59
N LEU A 40 10.80 -21.83 15.49
CA LEU A 40 11.23 -22.94 16.36
C LEU A 40 12.65 -23.43 16.07
N GLY A 41 13.30 -22.89 15.03
CA GLY A 41 14.66 -23.23 14.63
C GLY A 41 14.80 -24.51 13.78
N ILE A 42 13.69 -25.12 13.36
CA ILE A 42 13.59 -26.38 12.60
C ILE A 42 12.95 -26.09 11.24
N PRO A 43 13.71 -25.66 10.22
CA PRO A 43 13.12 -25.32 8.92
C PRO A 43 12.58 -26.58 8.21
N THR A 44 11.30 -26.56 7.81
CA THR A 44 10.63 -27.62 7.05
C THR A 44 10.15 -27.11 5.69
N ALA A 45 10.51 -27.80 4.62
CA ALA A 45 10.05 -27.55 3.25
C ALA A 45 8.75 -28.31 3.01
N ASN A 46 7.72 -27.65 2.47
CA ASN A 46 6.46 -28.29 2.13
C ASN A 46 6.43 -28.65 0.65
N ILE A 47 5.82 -29.78 0.29
CA ILE A 47 5.52 -30.12 -1.11
C ILE A 47 4.03 -30.44 -1.28
N PRO A 48 3.47 -30.26 -2.49
CA PRO A 48 2.11 -30.64 -2.81
C PRO A 48 1.83 -32.13 -2.52
N ALA A 49 0.63 -32.44 -2.02
CA ALA A 49 0.28 -33.75 -1.48
C ALA A 49 -0.43 -34.67 -2.49
N GLU A 50 -0.58 -34.26 -3.75
CA GLU A 50 -1.30 -35.00 -4.79
C GLU A 50 -0.64 -36.37 -5.05
N GLY A 51 0.68 -36.46 -4.90
CA GLY A 51 1.42 -37.72 -5.02
C GLY A 51 1.07 -38.75 -3.95
N LEU A 52 0.49 -38.35 -2.80
CA LEU A 52 0.03 -39.29 -1.76
C LEU A 52 -1.26 -40.01 -2.12
N VAL A 53 -2.01 -39.54 -3.11
CA VAL A 53 -3.25 -40.18 -3.57
C VAL A 53 -2.99 -41.61 -4.05
N ALA A 54 -1.79 -41.89 -4.57
CA ALA A 54 -1.36 -43.22 -4.99
C ALA A 54 -1.09 -44.19 -3.81
N TYR A 55 -1.05 -43.68 -2.57
CA TYR A 55 -0.71 -44.44 -1.36
C TYR A 55 -1.73 -44.18 -0.24
N PRO A 56 -3.00 -44.57 -0.42
CA PRO A 56 -4.07 -44.27 0.53
C PRO A 56 -3.83 -44.90 1.92
N ASP A 57 -3.20 -46.08 1.94
CA ASP A 57 -2.90 -46.84 3.17
C ASP A 57 -1.66 -46.33 3.93
N LEU A 58 -0.94 -45.34 3.38
CA LEU A 58 0.20 -44.74 4.06
C LEU A 58 -0.26 -44.03 5.34
N GLN A 59 0.34 -44.38 6.48
CA GLN A 59 -0.09 -43.87 7.78
C GLN A 59 0.31 -42.41 7.98
N VAL A 60 -0.34 -41.73 8.93
CA VAL A 60 0.05 -40.38 9.36
C VAL A 60 1.16 -40.50 10.40
N GLY A 61 2.22 -39.72 10.27
CA GLY A 61 3.39 -39.82 11.14
C GLY A 61 4.69 -39.34 10.51
N VAL A 62 5.81 -39.71 11.15
CA VAL A 62 7.17 -39.29 10.79
C VAL A 62 7.88 -40.38 10.01
N TYR A 63 8.57 -39.99 8.94
CA TYR A 63 9.30 -40.87 8.02
C TYR A 63 10.73 -40.37 7.79
N TYR A 64 11.57 -41.23 7.22
CA TYR A 64 12.91 -40.87 6.74
C TYR A 64 13.09 -41.21 5.26
N GLY A 65 14.01 -40.50 4.62
CA GLY A 65 14.26 -40.65 3.20
C GLY A 65 15.44 -39.82 2.71
N VAL A 66 15.49 -39.66 1.40
CA VAL A 66 16.47 -38.81 0.72
C VAL A 66 15.79 -37.82 -0.21
N VAL A 67 16.43 -36.68 -0.42
CA VAL A 67 15.93 -35.61 -1.29
C VAL A 67 17.00 -35.11 -2.24
N THR A 68 16.55 -34.65 -3.41
CA THR A 68 17.34 -33.82 -4.32
C THR A 68 16.56 -32.56 -4.67
N LEU A 69 17.28 -31.49 -4.94
CA LEU A 69 16.74 -30.23 -5.43
C LEU A 69 17.21 -30.02 -6.88
N ASP A 70 16.40 -29.35 -7.70
CA ASP A 70 16.78 -29.00 -9.06
C ASP A 70 18.07 -28.14 -9.07
N PRO A 71 19.19 -28.66 -9.63
CA PRO A 71 20.47 -27.96 -9.62
C PRO A 71 20.47 -26.68 -10.45
N ALA A 72 19.50 -26.49 -11.36
CA ALA A 72 19.35 -25.25 -12.11
C ALA A 72 18.85 -24.08 -11.24
N ARG A 73 18.23 -24.37 -10.10
CA ARG A 73 17.62 -23.40 -9.20
C ARG A 73 18.28 -23.33 -7.83
N PHE A 74 18.82 -24.44 -7.34
CA PHE A 74 19.48 -24.49 -6.04
C PHE A 74 20.62 -25.51 -6.01
N ALA A 75 21.79 -25.06 -5.55
CA ALA A 75 22.95 -25.92 -5.32
C ALA A 75 23.34 -25.88 -3.84
N PHE A 76 23.66 -27.04 -3.28
CA PHE A 76 24.22 -27.14 -1.93
C PHE A 76 25.66 -26.59 -1.96
N ASN A 77 25.99 -25.65 -1.06
CA ASN A 77 27.27 -24.92 -1.02
C ASN A 77 28.31 -25.60 -0.10
N ASP A 78 28.30 -26.93 -0.05
CA ASP A 78 29.06 -27.73 0.91
C ASP A 78 29.91 -28.77 0.15
N ASP A 79 31.13 -29.06 0.64
CA ASP A 79 32.17 -29.94 0.04
C ASP A 79 31.72 -31.41 -0.19
N ALA A 80 30.44 -31.73 -0.05
CA ALA A 80 29.88 -33.05 -0.27
C ALA A 80 29.69 -33.32 -1.77
N SER A 81 30.24 -34.46 -2.24
CA SER A 81 30.26 -34.88 -3.65
C SER A 81 28.90 -35.25 -4.25
N SER A 82 27.88 -35.55 -3.43
CA SER A 82 26.56 -36.00 -3.89
C SER A 82 25.53 -34.86 -3.84
N PRO A 83 24.66 -34.71 -4.86
CA PRO A 83 23.53 -33.77 -4.82
C PRO A 83 22.36 -34.28 -3.95
N ILE A 84 22.45 -35.51 -3.44
CA ILE A 84 21.43 -36.13 -2.59
C ILE A 84 21.67 -35.76 -1.14
N ARG A 85 20.59 -35.45 -0.40
CA ARG A 85 20.64 -35.16 1.04
C ARG A 85 19.69 -36.07 1.82
N PRO A 86 20.08 -36.52 3.03
CA PRO A 86 19.15 -37.20 3.93
C PRO A 86 18.04 -36.25 4.37
N ALA A 87 16.87 -36.79 4.67
CA ALA A 87 15.73 -36.01 5.15
C ALA A 87 14.86 -36.78 6.15
N VAL A 88 14.24 -36.02 7.05
CA VAL A 88 13.12 -36.46 7.88
C VAL A 88 11.88 -35.73 7.41
N LEU A 89 10.73 -36.38 7.40
CA LEU A 89 9.49 -35.75 7.01
C LEU A 89 8.31 -36.15 7.89
N SER A 90 7.33 -35.26 7.99
CA SER A 90 6.04 -35.51 8.62
C SER A 90 4.95 -35.56 7.57
N ILE A 91 4.09 -36.57 7.63
CA ILE A 91 2.87 -36.66 6.85
C ILE A 91 1.69 -36.50 7.81
N GLY A 92 0.99 -35.37 7.69
CA GLY A 92 -0.08 -34.93 8.60
C GLY A 92 -1.40 -34.66 7.89
N TYR A 93 -2.45 -34.28 8.63
CA TYR A 93 -3.67 -33.68 8.06
C TYR A 93 -3.64 -32.15 8.22
N ASN A 94 -4.08 -31.43 7.19
CA ASN A 94 -4.20 -29.97 7.26
C ASN A 94 -5.42 -29.55 8.10
N PRO A 95 -5.25 -28.78 9.21
CA PRO A 95 -6.35 -28.35 10.08
C PRO A 95 -7.28 -27.27 9.50
N PHE A 96 -6.91 -26.59 8.40
CA PHE A 96 -7.71 -25.49 7.80
C PHE A 96 -8.86 -25.96 6.92
N TYR A 97 -8.69 -27.07 6.22
CA TYR A 97 -9.75 -27.68 5.41
C TYR A 97 -10.49 -28.65 6.31
N LYS A 98 -11.79 -28.43 6.57
CA LYS A 98 -12.65 -29.34 7.35
C LYS A 98 -12.80 -30.72 6.66
N ASN A 99 -11.73 -31.51 6.76
CA ASN A 99 -11.42 -32.88 6.32
C ASN A 99 -11.01 -33.12 4.85
N GLN A 100 -9.73 -33.49 4.62
CA GLN A 100 -9.24 -34.79 4.04
C GLN A 100 -7.87 -34.73 3.34
N THR A 101 -7.30 -33.55 3.08
CA THR A 101 -6.00 -33.45 2.37
C THR A 101 -4.82 -33.58 3.33
N ARG A 102 -3.94 -34.57 3.07
CA ARG A 102 -2.69 -34.76 3.80
C ARG A 102 -1.67 -33.65 3.46
N SER A 103 -0.73 -33.35 4.34
CA SER A 103 0.40 -32.45 4.09
C SER A 103 1.72 -33.20 4.24
N ILE A 104 2.76 -32.74 3.53
CA ILE A 104 4.13 -33.28 3.64
C ILE A 104 5.06 -32.14 4.05
N GLU A 105 5.72 -32.28 5.21
CA GLU A 105 6.70 -31.34 5.74
C GLU A 105 8.07 -32.00 5.86
N ILE A 106 9.10 -31.48 5.20
CA ILE A 106 10.39 -32.13 5.02
C ILE A 106 11.51 -31.29 5.66
N HIS A 107 12.22 -31.85 6.62
CA HIS A 107 13.46 -31.28 7.14
C HIS A 107 14.67 -31.90 6.43
N ILE A 108 15.41 -31.08 5.66
CA ILE A 108 16.62 -31.51 4.94
C ILE A 108 17.81 -31.50 5.89
N MET A 109 18.37 -32.68 6.11
CA MET A 109 19.49 -32.92 7.02
C MET A 109 20.84 -32.65 6.32
N PRO A 110 21.91 -32.36 7.09
CA PRO A 110 23.25 -32.27 6.53
C PRO A 110 23.72 -33.64 6.04
N SER A 111 24.77 -33.67 5.22
CA SER A 111 25.40 -34.92 4.79
C SER A 111 25.70 -35.86 5.98
N LEU A 112 25.63 -37.18 5.75
CA LEU A 112 25.94 -38.17 6.77
C LEU A 112 27.39 -38.08 7.29
N ALA A 113 28.30 -37.45 6.53
CA ALA A 113 29.67 -37.17 6.93
C ALA A 113 29.79 -36.03 7.97
N ALA A 114 28.76 -35.19 8.13
CA ALA A 114 28.74 -34.15 9.16
C ALA A 114 28.68 -34.76 10.57
N PRO A 115 29.11 -34.04 11.64
CA PRO A 115 28.87 -34.47 13.01
C PRO A 115 27.38 -34.60 13.30
N SER A 116 27.02 -35.50 14.23
CA SER A 116 25.62 -35.66 14.63
C SER A 116 25.08 -34.36 15.22
N PRO A 117 23.81 -34.00 14.99
CA PRO A 117 23.17 -32.91 15.74
C PRO A 117 23.13 -33.19 17.26
N THR A 118 23.53 -34.39 17.70
CA THR A 118 23.53 -34.82 19.09
C THR A 118 24.87 -34.74 19.83
N THR A 119 25.97 -34.40 19.16
CA THR A 119 27.33 -34.62 19.70
C THR A 119 27.73 -33.71 20.86
N ASP A 120 27.07 -32.56 21.04
CA ASP A 120 27.36 -31.63 22.14
C ASP A 120 26.12 -31.43 23.02
N GLY A 121 26.25 -31.55 24.33
CA GLY A 121 25.20 -31.34 25.35
C GLY A 121 24.69 -29.90 25.46
N GLY A 122 24.77 -29.11 24.39
CA GLY A 122 24.24 -27.75 24.28
C GLY A 122 22.87 -27.69 23.60
N PRO A 123 22.30 -26.48 23.43
CA PRO A 123 21.01 -26.29 22.79
C PRO A 123 21.01 -26.82 21.34
N THR A 124 20.02 -27.65 21.00
CA THR A 124 19.90 -28.30 19.69
C THR A 124 19.80 -27.27 18.56
N LYS A 125 20.72 -27.32 17.60
CA LYS A 125 20.70 -26.47 16.39
C LYS A 125 20.46 -27.34 15.16
N PHE A 126 19.31 -27.16 14.52
CA PHE A 126 18.97 -27.87 13.29
C PHE A 126 19.64 -27.23 12.07
N HIS A 127 19.78 -28.04 11.02
CA HIS A 127 20.39 -27.62 9.77
C HIS A 127 19.53 -26.57 9.06
N LYS A 128 20.17 -25.50 8.57
CA LYS A 128 19.49 -24.38 7.93
C LYS A 128 20.09 -24.14 6.56
N LEU A 129 19.24 -24.18 5.55
CA LEU A 129 19.55 -23.80 4.18
C LEU A 129 18.92 -22.43 3.89
N PRO A 130 19.43 -21.67 2.91
CA PRO A 130 18.70 -20.54 2.33
C PRO A 130 17.31 -20.97 1.83
N ASP A 131 16.37 -20.03 1.75
CA ASP A 131 15.03 -20.37 1.24
C ASP A 131 15.09 -20.73 -0.26
N PHE A 132 14.39 -21.79 -0.66
CA PHE A 132 14.37 -22.30 -2.04
C PHE A 132 12.94 -22.59 -2.55
N TYR A 133 11.98 -21.75 -2.17
CA TYR A 133 10.59 -21.86 -2.63
C TYR A 133 10.47 -21.88 -4.17
N GLY A 134 9.56 -22.70 -4.69
CA GLY A 134 9.37 -22.90 -6.12
C GLY A 134 10.49 -23.68 -6.81
N THR A 135 11.47 -24.21 -6.06
CA THR A 135 12.43 -25.20 -6.57
C THR A 135 11.76 -26.56 -6.57
N ASP A 136 11.89 -27.32 -7.64
CA ASP A 136 11.41 -28.69 -7.68
C ASP A 136 12.24 -29.56 -6.74
N LEU A 137 11.55 -30.19 -5.80
CA LEU A 137 12.12 -31.13 -4.84
C LEU A 137 11.67 -32.53 -5.21
N HIS A 138 12.63 -33.44 -5.36
CA HIS A 138 12.37 -34.86 -5.53
C HIS A 138 12.63 -35.57 -4.21
N LEU A 139 11.61 -36.24 -3.68
CA LEU A 139 11.61 -36.96 -2.42
C LEU A 139 11.52 -38.46 -2.65
N LEU A 140 12.38 -39.22 -1.97
CA LEU A 140 12.32 -40.67 -1.88
C LEU A 140 12.14 -41.08 -0.42
N ILE A 141 10.96 -41.58 -0.06
CA ILE A 141 10.65 -42.07 1.30
C ILE A 141 11.12 -43.52 1.41
N LEU A 142 11.93 -43.82 2.42
CA LEU A 142 12.60 -45.13 2.59
C LEU A 142 12.09 -45.92 3.79
N GLY A 143 11.42 -45.27 4.75
CA GLY A 143 10.79 -45.97 5.86
C GLY A 143 10.10 -45.07 6.86
N TYR A 144 9.38 -45.70 7.79
CA TYR A 144 8.60 -45.06 8.84
C TYR A 144 9.35 -45.03 10.18
N ILE A 145 9.26 -43.92 10.90
CA ILE A 145 9.87 -43.74 12.23
C ILE A 145 8.85 -43.96 13.33
N ARG A 146 7.72 -43.23 13.32
CA ARG A 146 6.75 -43.23 14.42
C ARG A 146 5.45 -42.50 14.05
N PRO A 147 4.35 -42.71 14.80
CA PRO A 147 3.14 -41.90 14.62
C PRO A 147 3.31 -40.47 15.16
N GLU A 148 2.35 -39.61 14.83
CA GLU A 148 2.24 -38.27 15.42
C GLU A 148 1.98 -38.37 16.93
N TYR A 149 2.64 -37.51 17.71
CA TYR A 149 2.47 -37.43 19.15
C TYR A 149 1.89 -36.06 19.54
N ASP A 150 1.05 -36.07 20.57
CA ASP A 150 0.62 -34.85 21.26
C ASP A 150 1.69 -34.42 22.25
N TYR A 151 2.04 -33.14 22.22
CA TYR A 151 3.06 -32.56 23.09
C TYR A 151 2.44 -31.55 24.05
N VAL A 152 2.80 -31.66 25.32
CA VAL A 152 2.39 -30.71 26.39
C VAL A 152 3.39 -29.57 26.59
N SER A 153 4.59 -29.68 25.99
CA SER A 153 5.64 -28.65 26.03
C SER A 153 6.40 -28.58 24.70
N LEU A 154 6.96 -27.41 24.40
CA LEU A 154 7.75 -27.19 23.18
C LEU A 154 9.07 -27.97 23.23
N GLU A 155 9.67 -28.08 24.40
CA GLU A 155 10.94 -28.77 24.63
C GLU A 155 10.83 -30.25 24.27
N ALA A 156 9.73 -30.91 24.66
CA ALA A 156 9.47 -32.31 24.33
C ALA A 156 9.31 -32.55 22.83
N LEU A 157 8.71 -31.59 22.10
CA LEU A 157 8.60 -31.64 20.64
C LEU A 157 9.98 -31.52 19.98
N VAL A 158 10.79 -30.55 20.42
CA VAL A 158 12.14 -30.33 19.88
C VAL A 158 13.05 -31.54 20.12
N GLU A 159 12.98 -32.15 21.30
CA GLU A 159 13.72 -33.37 21.63
C GLU A 159 13.34 -34.55 20.72
N ASP A 160 12.05 -34.76 20.47
CA ASP A 160 11.60 -35.85 19.60
C ASP A 160 12.02 -35.64 18.15
N ILE A 161 11.97 -34.39 17.65
CA ILE A 161 12.44 -34.09 16.28
C ILE A 161 13.96 -34.31 16.16
N ARG A 162 14.73 -33.93 17.19
CA ARG A 162 16.18 -34.22 17.26
C ARG A 162 16.44 -35.72 17.18
N LEU A 163 15.67 -36.50 17.93
CA LEU A 163 15.77 -37.95 17.94
C LEU A 163 15.35 -38.56 16.59
N ASP A 164 14.31 -38.04 15.95
CA ASP A 164 13.89 -38.47 14.62
C ASP A 164 15.01 -38.26 13.58
N CYS A 165 15.73 -37.14 13.66
CA CYS A 165 16.92 -36.90 12.83
C CYS A 165 18.02 -37.93 13.08
N GLU A 166 18.25 -38.33 14.34
CA GLU A 166 19.28 -39.32 14.69
C GLU A 166 18.88 -40.73 14.23
N VAL A 167 17.60 -41.11 14.37
CA VAL A 167 17.05 -42.37 13.86
C VAL A 167 17.18 -42.43 12.34
N ALA A 168 16.82 -41.35 11.63
CA ALA A 168 16.98 -41.26 10.18
C ALA A 168 18.45 -41.40 9.77
N ARG A 169 19.37 -40.71 10.47
CA ARG A 169 20.81 -40.78 10.23
C ARG A 169 21.32 -42.22 10.32
N ARG A 170 21.06 -42.92 11.43
CA ARG A 170 21.54 -44.29 11.64
C ARG A 170 20.88 -45.29 10.71
N SER A 171 19.60 -45.11 10.42
CA SER A 171 18.86 -46.00 9.51
C SER A 171 19.40 -45.93 8.09
N LEU A 172 19.77 -44.72 7.61
CA LEU A 172 20.36 -44.47 6.28
C LEU A 172 21.84 -44.88 6.18
N GLN A 173 22.57 -44.94 7.30
CA GLN A 173 23.98 -45.40 7.33
C GLN A 173 24.12 -46.92 7.13
N ARG A 174 23.03 -47.68 7.20
CA ARG A 174 23.07 -49.14 7.02
C ARG A 174 23.41 -49.50 5.57
N PRO A 175 24.18 -50.58 5.33
CA PRO A 175 24.64 -50.95 4.00
C PRO A 175 23.54 -51.03 2.92
N ALA A 176 22.36 -51.55 3.27
CA ALA A 176 21.25 -51.71 2.34
C ALA A 176 20.52 -50.39 2.00
N TYR A 177 20.81 -49.30 2.71
CA TYR A 177 20.22 -47.97 2.49
C TYR A 177 21.23 -46.96 1.95
N ALA A 178 22.53 -47.23 2.09
CA ALA A 178 23.61 -46.34 1.66
C ALA A 178 23.58 -46.05 0.15
N CYS A 179 23.19 -47.02 -0.68
CA CYS A 179 23.09 -46.86 -2.14
C CYS A 179 22.16 -45.71 -2.57
N TYR A 180 21.14 -45.37 -1.78
CA TYR A 180 20.21 -44.28 -2.09
C TYR A 180 20.80 -42.89 -1.89
N LEU A 181 21.97 -42.76 -1.27
CA LEU A 181 22.69 -41.49 -1.08
C LEU A 181 23.76 -41.24 -2.15
N ASP A 182 24.25 -42.31 -2.79
CA ASP A 182 25.31 -42.25 -3.80
C ASP A 182 24.77 -42.06 -5.22
N GLY A 183 23.45 -42.12 -5.42
CA GLY A 183 22.80 -41.88 -6.71
C GLY A 183 23.00 -43.00 -7.73
N GLU A 184 23.60 -44.13 -7.36
CA GLU A 184 23.60 -45.32 -8.19
C GLU A 184 22.20 -45.95 -8.20
N GLU A 185 21.62 -46.09 -9.39
CA GLU A 185 20.34 -46.79 -9.56
C GLU A 185 20.48 -48.24 -9.08
N CYS A 186 19.88 -48.55 -7.92
CA CYS A 186 19.72 -49.91 -7.46
C CYS A 186 18.96 -50.71 -8.55
N ALA A 187 19.59 -51.78 -9.01
CA ALA A 187 19.23 -52.48 -10.24
C ALA A 187 17.83 -53.13 -10.19
N GLU A 188 16.81 -52.44 -10.72
CA GLU A 188 15.58 -53.12 -11.18
C GLU A 188 14.79 -52.39 -12.30
N ASP A 189 15.08 -51.13 -12.62
CA ASP A 189 14.24 -50.33 -13.54
C ASP A 189 14.61 -50.38 -15.04
N HIS A 190 15.56 -51.24 -15.45
CA HIS A 190 16.02 -51.33 -16.84
C HIS A 190 15.01 -51.94 -17.83
N LEU A 191 13.86 -52.46 -17.39
CA LEU A 191 12.94 -53.21 -18.27
C LEU A 191 11.74 -52.44 -18.83
N ARG A 192 11.43 -51.21 -18.38
CA ARG A 192 10.19 -50.50 -18.81
C ARG A 192 10.39 -49.34 -19.79
N ARG A 193 11.59 -48.80 -19.96
CA ARG A 193 11.82 -47.60 -20.79
C ARG A 193 12.13 -47.85 -22.27
N ARG A 194 12.14 -49.09 -22.73
CA ARG A 194 12.51 -49.46 -24.12
C ARG A 194 11.35 -49.75 -25.08
N ARG A 195 10.13 -49.30 -24.77
CA ARG A 195 8.97 -49.38 -25.69
C ARG A 195 8.15 -48.10 -25.73
N SER A 196 8.68 -47.09 -26.38
CA SER A 196 7.88 -46.10 -27.13
C SER A 196 8.81 -45.24 -27.99
N SER A 197 8.92 -45.65 -29.27
CA SER A 197 9.04 -44.83 -30.50
C SER A 197 9.93 -43.58 -30.44
N SER A 198 11.10 -43.51 -31.11
CA SER A 198 11.41 -43.54 -32.55
C SER A 198 10.88 -42.37 -33.39
N SER A 199 11.80 -41.77 -34.15
CA SER A 199 11.70 -40.65 -35.11
C SER A 199 11.58 -39.27 -34.46
N GLY A 200 12.39 -38.25 -34.74
CA GLY A 200 13.30 -37.97 -35.85
C GLY A 200 13.02 -36.55 -36.31
N THR A 201 14.08 -35.76 -36.52
CA THR A 201 14.18 -34.47 -37.27
C THR A 201 14.62 -33.25 -36.44
N THR A 202 15.49 -32.48 -37.09
CA THR A 202 16.44 -31.41 -36.72
C THR A 202 15.90 -30.10 -36.09
N PRO A 203 16.78 -29.26 -35.48
CA PRO A 203 16.41 -28.11 -34.67
C PRO A 203 16.15 -26.85 -35.50
N LEU A 204 15.08 -26.11 -35.16
CA LEU A 204 14.86 -24.73 -35.57
C LEU A 204 15.05 -23.80 -34.37
N GLN A 205 15.97 -22.85 -34.52
CA GLN A 205 16.22 -21.74 -33.62
C GLN A 205 15.00 -20.80 -33.52
N SER A 206 14.74 -20.31 -32.31
CA SER A 206 14.08 -19.02 -32.08
C SER A 206 14.47 -18.48 -30.70
N PRO A 207 14.49 -17.15 -30.51
CA PRO A 207 15.57 -16.45 -29.81
C PRO A 207 15.38 -16.33 -28.29
N SER A 208 16.50 -16.01 -27.65
CA SER A 208 16.73 -15.81 -26.22
C SER A 208 15.78 -14.81 -25.56
N ASN A 209 15.02 -15.27 -24.57
CA ASN A 209 14.33 -14.45 -23.54
C ASN A 209 15.31 -13.86 -22.50
N ALA A 210 16.47 -13.39 -22.94
CA ALA A 210 17.51 -12.85 -22.06
C ALA A 210 17.26 -11.39 -21.63
N ASP A 211 16.28 -10.69 -22.22
CA ASP A 211 16.05 -9.25 -21.99
C ASP A 211 14.99 -8.90 -20.95
N ARG A 212 14.43 -9.88 -20.22
CA ARG A 212 13.58 -9.60 -19.05
C ARG A 212 14.27 -9.77 -17.69
N ARG A 213 15.56 -10.12 -17.67
CA ARG A 213 16.30 -10.45 -16.42
C ARG A 213 17.20 -9.33 -15.88
N ARG A 214 17.06 -8.09 -16.35
CA ARG A 214 17.77 -6.91 -15.82
C ARG A 214 16.83 -5.77 -15.45
N LYS A 215 15.84 -6.06 -14.60
CA LYS A 215 15.15 -5.04 -13.78
C LYS A 215 14.32 -5.82 -12.76
N ASP A 216 14.86 -6.05 -11.57
CA ASP A 216 14.14 -6.31 -10.31
C ASP A 216 15.15 -6.76 -9.23
N ALA A 217 16.17 -5.93 -9.02
CA ALA A 217 16.94 -5.92 -7.80
C ALA A 217 16.61 -4.60 -7.08
N ASP A 218 15.38 -4.50 -6.59
CA ASP A 218 14.90 -3.39 -5.77
C ASP A 218 13.99 -3.97 -4.68
N THR A 219 14.61 -4.49 -3.62
CA THR A 219 13.94 -5.02 -2.42
C THR A 219 13.22 -3.91 -1.66
N GLY A 220 12.04 -3.54 -2.14
CA GLY A 220 11.03 -2.81 -1.38
C GLY A 220 9.90 -3.76 -1.01
N ALA A 221 9.52 -3.81 0.28
CA ALA A 221 8.35 -4.57 0.72
C ALA A 221 7.12 -4.19 -0.13
N LEU A 222 6.45 -5.18 -0.72
CA LEU A 222 5.30 -4.95 -1.59
C LEU A 222 4.15 -4.38 -0.77
N ARG A 223 3.73 -3.16 -1.08
CA ARG A 223 2.63 -2.45 -0.39
C ARG A 223 1.31 -2.84 -1.03
N ARG A 224 0.83 -4.07 -0.75
CA ARG A 224 -0.37 -4.62 -1.38
C ARG A 224 -1.63 -3.87 -0.95
N LEU A 225 -2.32 -3.28 -1.91
CA LEU A 225 -3.55 -2.52 -1.72
C LEU A 225 -4.65 -3.18 -2.54
N TYR A 226 -5.68 -3.68 -1.87
CA TYR A 226 -6.85 -4.25 -2.53
C TYR A 226 -7.96 -3.21 -2.61
N LEU A 227 -8.44 -2.92 -3.81
CA LEU A 227 -9.64 -2.12 -4.03
C LEU A 227 -10.82 -3.04 -4.28
N THR A 228 -11.97 -2.80 -3.65
CA THR A 228 -13.18 -3.60 -3.89
C THR A 228 -14.42 -2.71 -3.98
N SER A 229 -15.29 -3.04 -4.92
CA SER A 229 -16.55 -2.33 -5.20
C SER A 229 -17.59 -3.34 -5.70
N ASP A 230 -18.86 -2.94 -5.75
CA ASP A 230 -19.97 -3.73 -6.28
C ASP A 230 -20.12 -3.67 -7.81
N THR A 231 -19.18 -3.02 -8.47
CA THR A 231 -19.07 -2.98 -9.92
C THR A 231 -18.15 -4.11 -10.42
N PRO A 232 -18.32 -4.57 -11.69
CA PRO A 232 -17.39 -5.52 -12.30
C PRO A 232 -16.10 -4.85 -12.79
N GLU A 233 -16.20 -3.57 -13.14
CA GLU A 233 -15.09 -2.71 -13.55
C GLU A 233 -14.99 -1.52 -12.60
N PHE A 234 -13.81 -0.94 -12.46
CA PHE A 234 -13.56 0.20 -11.59
C PHE A 234 -12.79 1.30 -12.29
N ASP A 235 -12.84 2.49 -11.72
CA ASP A 235 -12.18 3.67 -12.26
C ASP A 235 -10.66 3.45 -12.41
N ALA A 236 -10.20 3.33 -13.66
CA ALA A 236 -8.80 3.10 -13.98
C ALA A 236 -7.89 4.25 -13.51
N GLY A 237 -8.42 5.47 -13.43
CA GLY A 237 -7.71 6.65 -12.94
C GLY A 237 -7.38 6.53 -11.45
N ILE A 238 -8.32 6.07 -10.63
CA ILE A 238 -8.08 5.82 -9.20
C ILE A 238 -7.02 4.73 -9.01
N LEU A 239 -7.12 3.62 -9.75
CA LEU A 239 -6.16 2.52 -9.67
C LEU A 239 -4.75 2.98 -10.03
N ALA A 240 -4.61 3.71 -11.14
CA ALA A 240 -3.33 4.23 -11.58
C ALA A 240 -2.77 5.29 -10.62
N ARG A 241 -3.62 6.14 -10.00
CA ARG A 241 -3.19 7.11 -8.99
C ARG A 241 -2.60 6.44 -7.75
N PHE A 242 -3.23 5.37 -7.23
CA PHE A 242 -2.64 4.61 -6.12
C PHE A 242 -1.33 3.90 -6.53
N ARG A 243 -1.24 3.35 -7.75
CA ARG A 243 0.02 2.77 -8.25
C ARG A 243 1.13 3.81 -8.34
N ALA A 244 0.81 5.01 -8.81
CA ALA A 244 1.75 6.13 -8.90
C ALA A 244 2.23 6.57 -7.51
N GLU A 245 1.40 6.47 -6.48
CA GLU A 245 1.79 6.68 -5.07
C GLU A 245 2.70 5.58 -4.50
N GLY A 246 3.00 4.51 -5.25
CA GLY A 246 3.90 3.44 -4.85
C GLY A 246 3.22 2.22 -4.22
N PHE A 247 1.90 2.11 -4.32
CA PHE A 247 1.15 0.91 -3.90
C PHE A 247 1.13 -0.15 -5.01
N ASN A 248 1.12 -1.43 -4.62
CA ASN A 248 0.82 -2.53 -5.52
C ASN A 248 -0.69 -2.78 -5.48
N VAL A 249 -1.39 -2.35 -6.52
CA VAL A 249 -2.86 -2.24 -6.53
C VAL A 249 -3.50 -3.34 -7.36
N GLU A 250 -4.34 -4.14 -6.71
CA GLU A 250 -5.22 -5.13 -7.31
C GLU A 250 -6.69 -4.76 -7.04
N TYR A 251 -7.53 -4.87 -8.07
CA TYR A 251 -8.96 -4.64 -7.96
C TYR A 251 -9.69 -5.98 -7.85
N LEU A 252 -10.53 -6.10 -6.82
CA LEU A 252 -11.31 -7.27 -6.47
C LEU A 252 -12.81 -6.93 -6.66
N PRO A 253 -13.38 -7.20 -7.84
CA PRO A 253 -14.80 -6.95 -8.09
C PRO A 253 -15.65 -7.85 -7.20
N PHE A 254 -16.64 -7.26 -6.52
CA PHE A 254 -17.57 -7.98 -5.66
C PHE A 254 -19.01 -7.48 -5.90
N PRO A 255 -19.67 -7.87 -7.00
CA PRO A 255 -21.06 -7.49 -7.25
C PRO A 255 -22.03 -8.05 -6.17
N GLY A 256 -21.57 -9.02 -5.38
CA GLY A 256 -22.37 -9.78 -4.42
C GLY A 256 -23.21 -10.86 -5.08
N GLY A 257 -23.71 -11.80 -4.29
CA GLY A 257 -24.55 -12.87 -4.80
C GLY A 257 -25.93 -12.35 -5.22
N HIS A 258 -26.56 -13.04 -6.18
CA HIS A 258 -27.99 -12.87 -6.51
C HIS A 258 -28.94 -13.27 -5.37
N HIS A 259 -28.40 -13.71 -4.23
CA HIS A 259 -29.17 -14.20 -3.09
C HIS A 259 -29.37 -13.09 -2.06
N ALA A 260 -30.59 -12.94 -1.57
CA ALA A 260 -30.96 -11.96 -0.54
C ALA A 260 -30.31 -12.21 0.85
N ASP A 261 -29.34 -13.13 0.96
CA ASP A 261 -28.70 -13.53 2.21
C ASP A 261 -27.39 -12.74 2.42
N ARG A 262 -27.50 -11.63 3.14
CA ARG A 262 -26.40 -10.70 3.45
C ARG A 262 -25.24 -11.36 4.21
N GLU A 263 -25.53 -12.33 5.07
CA GLU A 263 -24.50 -13.03 5.85
C GLU A 263 -23.64 -13.95 4.98
N ARG A 264 -24.22 -14.46 3.89
CA ARG A 264 -23.48 -15.20 2.86
C ARG A 264 -22.56 -14.28 2.07
N ASP A 265 -23.10 -13.18 1.55
CA ASP A 265 -22.29 -12.17 0.83
C ASP A 265 -21.11 -11.68 1.68
N ARG A 266 -21.34 -11.46 2.97
CA ARG A 266 -20.29 -11.08 3.92
C ARG A 266 -19.18 -12.14 4.00
N LYS A 267 -19.55 -13.42 4.14
CA LYS A 267 -18.60 -14.55 4.20
C LYS A 267 -17.86 -14.77 2.88
N ASP A 268 -18.55 -14.60 1.76
CA ASP A 268 -17.94 -14.74 0.43
C ASP A 268 -16.87 -13.65 0.20
N LEU A 269 -17.15 -12.41 0.63
CA LEU A 269 -16.17 -11.32 0.61
C LEU A 269 -14.99 -11.57 1.58
N GLU A 270 -15.25 -12.10 2.77
CA GLU A 270 -14.20 -12.50 3.70
C GLU A 270 -13.29 -13.57 3.11
N TYR A 271 -13.87 -14.59 2.48
CA TYR A 271 -13.13 -15.67 1.83
C TYR A 271 -12.24 -15.13 0.70
N LEU A 272 -12.78 -14.23 -0.13
CA LEU A 272 -12.02 -13.60 -1.22
C LEU A 272 -10.79 -12.83 -0.70
N LEU A 273 -10.92 -12.10 0.42
CA LEU A 273 -9.80 -11.38 1.02
C LEU A 273 -8.83 -12.33 1.74
N GLN A 274 -9.32 -13.40 2.37
CA GLN A 274 -8.49 -14.42 3.02
C GLN A 274 -7.62 -15.15 2.00
N GLU A 275 -8.15 -15.49 0.82
CA GLU A 275 -7.38 -16.09 -0.28
C GLU A 275 -6.17 -15.21 -0.65
N ARG A 276 -6.38 -13.89 -0.74
CA ARG A 276 -5.31 -12.92 -1.05
C ARG A 276 -4.39 -12.64 0.15
N GLU A 277 -4.85 -12.86 1.37
CA GLU A 277 -4.04 -12.78 2.59
C GLU A 277 -3.11 -13.98 2.75
N ASP A 278 -3.56 -15.17 2.32
CA ASP A 278 -2.78 -16.41 2.30
C ASP A 278 -1.60 -16.32 1.32
N ASP A 279 -1.74 -15.54 0.24
CA ASP A 279 -0.68 -15.23 -0.74
C ASP A 279 0.40 -14.26 -0.22
N LEU A 280 0.25 -13.68 0.97
CA LEU A 280 1.21 -12.73 1.54
C LEU A 280 2.42 -13.44 2.17
N GLU A 281 3.62 -12.86 1.99
CA GLU A 281 4.83 -13.36 2.64
C GLU A 281 4.85 -13.04 4.15
N PRO A 282 5.61 -13.80 4.97
CA PRO A 282 5.73 -13.49 6.40
C PRO A 282 6.25 -12.07 6.65
N GLY A 283 5.48 -11.28 7.41
CA GLY A 283 5.79 -9.87 7.68
C GLY A 283 5.21 -8.89 6.66
N GLU A 284 4.67 -9.36 5.53
CA GLU A 284 3.86 -8.52 4.64
C GLU A 284 2.53 -8.19 5.29
N ARG A 285 2.07 -6.98 4.99
CA ARG A 285 0.77 -6.45 5.40
C ARG A 285 0.04 -5.99 4.15
N TYR A 286 -1.27 -5.89 4.24
CA TYR A 286 -2.10 -5.36 3.17
C TYR A 286 -3.08 -4.32 3.71
N ALA A 287 -3.60 -3.49 2.82
CA ALA A 287 -4.68 -2.57 3.13
C ALA A 287 -5.83 -2.75 2.16
N VAL A 288 -7.04 -2.36 2.58
CA VAL A 288 -8.24 -2.46 1.76
C VAL A 288 -8.90 -1.10 1.64
N VAL A 289 -9.28 -0.74 0.42
CA VAL A 289 -10.15 0.39 0.12
C VAL A 289 -11.42 -0.17 -0.49
N ALA A 290 -12.52 -0.08 0.24
CA ALA A 290 -13.80 -0.64 -0.14
C ALA A 290 -14.80 0.47 -0.44
N TYR A 291 -15.60 0.27 -1.48
CA TYR A 291 -16.65 1.18 -1.93
C TYR A 291 -18.01 0.51 -1.78
N ASN A 292 -19.06 1.31 -1.51
CA ASN A 292 -20.46 0.90 -1.59
C ASN A 292 -20.82 -0.36 -0.75
N LYS A 293 -21.40 -1.40 -1.35
CA LYS A 293 -21.82 -2.63 -0.66
C LYS A 293 -20.66 -3.34 0.06
N PRO A 294 -19.51 -3.65 -0.58
CA PRO A 294 -18.33 -4.19 0.11
C PRO A 294 -17.89 -3.39 1.33
N ALA A 295 -17.95 -2.06 1.26
CA ALA A 295 -17.60 -1.20 2.40
C ALA A 295 -18.47 -1.49 3.64
N SER A 296 -19.78 -1.68 3.44
CA SER A 296 -20.71 -2.03 4.52
C SER A 296 -20.44 -3.42 5.11
N LEU A 297 -20.12 -4.41 4.27
CA LEU A 297 -19.90 -5.80 4.68
C LEU A 297 -18.61 -5.94 5.51
N LEU A 298 -17.52 -5.29 5.08
CA LEU A 298 -16.25 -5.32 5.82
C LEU A 298 -16.35 -4.61 7.17
N LEU A 299 -17.06 -3.49 7.23
CA LEU A 299 -17.33 -2.81 8.50
C LEU A 299 -18.11 -3.72 9.45
N GLU A 300 -19.12 -4.44 8.96
CA GLU A 300 -19.88 -5.40 9.77
C GLU A 300 -19.00 -6.54 10.30
N SER A 301 -18.16 -7.13 9.45
CA SER A 301 -17.19 -8.16 9.83
C SER A 301 -16.26 -7.72 10.97
N HIS A 302 -15.79 -6.47 10.94
CA HIS A 302 -14.93 -5.94 12.00
C HIS A 302 -15.67 -5.67 13.32
N HIS A 303 -16.96 -5.32 13.28
CA HIS A 303 -17.73 -4.90 14.46
C HIS A 303 -18.56 -6.02 15.10
N GLN A 304 -18.39 -7.28 14.70
CA GLN A 304 -19.12 -8.40 15.29
C GLN A 304 -18.92 -8.50 16.82
N PRO A 305 -19.98 -8.39 17.63
CA PRO A 305 -19.88 -8.42 19.08
C PRO A 305 -19.57 -9.82 19.64
N ALA A 306 -19.81 -10.87 18.84
CA ALA A 306 -19.62 -12.27 19.22
C ALA A 306 -18.16 -12.75 19.14
N THR A 307 -17.27 -12.01 18.47
CA THR A 307 -15.89 -12.42 18.24
C THR A 307 -14.92 -11.33 18.68
N SER A 308 -13.89 -11.67 19.46
CA SER A 308 -12.81 -10.74 19.85
C SER A 308 -11.62 -10.77 18.89
N THR A 309 -11.60 -11.72 17.95
CA THR A 309 -10.54 -11.91 16.97
C THR A 309 -10.74 -11.00 15.75
N ASN A 310 -9.64 -10.42 15.26
CA ASN A 310 -9.64 -9.68 13.99
C ASN A 310 -9.84 -10.70 12.84
N PRO A 311 -10.86 -10.56 11.97
CA PRO A 311 -11.05 -11.47 10.84
C PRO A 311 -9.89 -11.43 9.84
N PHE A 312 -9.09 -10.35 9.86
CA PHE A 312 -7.99 -10.10 8.93
C PHE A 312 -6.71 -9.71 9.68
N PRO A 313 -5.93 -10.68 10.20
CA PRO A 313 -4.80 -10.40 11.08
C PRO A 313 -3.66 -9.60 10.42
N ARG A 314 -3.48 -9.70 9.09
CA ARG A 314 -2.43 -8.95 8.36
C ARG A 314 -2.90 -7.61 7.77
N LEU A 315 -4.18 -7.25 7.96
CA LEU A 315 -4.73 -5.98 7.52
C LEU A 315 -4.12 -4.83 8.35
N CYS A 316 -3.56 -3.82 7.68
CA CYS A 316 -2.94 -2.67 8.33
C CYS A 316 -3.72 -1.36 8.19
N ALA A 317 -4.68 -1.28 7.27
CA ALA A 317 -5.60 -0.15 7.13
C ALA A 317 -6.86 -0.55 6.36
N LEU A 318 -8.01 0.01 6.76
CA LEU A 318 -9.28 -0.13 6.06
C LEU A 318 -9.88 1.25 5.78
N VAL A 319 -10.17 1.53 4.51
CA VAL A 319 -10.88 2.74 4.08
C VAL A 319 -12.21 2.32 3.46
N ALA A 320 -13.30 2.88 3.95
CA ALA A 320 -14.67 2.58 3.52
C ALA A 320 -15.31 3.84 2.92
N TYR A 321 -15.69 3.78 1.65
CA TYR A 321 -16.36 4.85 0.93
C TYR A 321 -17.86 4.56 0.78
N TYR A 322 -18.69 5.52 1.22
CA TYR A 322 -20.15 5.51 1.18
C TYR A 322 -20.75 4.11 1.45
N PRO A 323 -20.47 3.51 2.62
CA PRO A 323 -21.12 2.27 3.01
C PRO A 323 -22.64 2.47 2.97
N GLN A 324 -23.35 1.56 2.30
CA GLN A 324 -24.81 1.64 2.19
C GLN A 324 -25.46 1.60 3.58
N ASN A 325 -26.39 2.53 3.84
CA ASN A 325 -27.20 2.54 5.05
C ASN A 325 -28.15 1.35 5.03
N LEU A 326 -28.14 0.55 6.12
CA LEU A 326 -28.92 -0.69 6.25
C LEU A 326 -30.45 -0.51 6.33
N ASP A 327 -30.99 0.71 6.35
CA ASP A 327 -32.39 0.95 6.72
C ASP A 327 -33.35 1.31 5.57
N ASN A 328 -32.96 1.22 4.29
CA ASN A 328 -33.89 1.45 3.18
C ASN A 328 -34.37 0.16 2.50
N SER A 329 -34.91 -0.76 3.30
CA SER A 329 -35.90 -1.74 2.80
C SER A 329 -37.30 -1.34 3.25
N GLN A 330 -37.86 -0.28 2.65
CA GLN A 330 -39.31 -0.21 2.53
C GLN A 330 -39.73 -1.30 1.56
N ASP A 331 -40.12 -2.45 2.13
CA ASP A 331 -41.40 -3.10 1.88
C ASP A 331 -41.30 -4.56 2.31
N HIS A 332 -41.99 -4.89 3.40
CA HIS A 332 -42.81 -6.08 3.62
C HIS A 332 -42.95 -6.39 5.12
N LEU A 333 -44.02 -5.81 5.69
CA LEU A 333 -44.96 -6.47 6.60
C LEU A 333 -44.42 -7.64 7.45
N PHE A 334 -44.02 -7.38 8.70
CA PHE A 334 -44.35 -8.28 9.82
C PHE A 334 -44.47 -7.46 11.12
N VAL A 335 -45.70 -7.06 11.44
CA VAL A 335 -46.09 -6.68 12.80
C VAL A 335 -46.18 -7.96 13.62
N ASN A 336 -45.33 -8.11 14.64
CA ASN A 336 -45.55 -9.09 15.70
C ASN A 336 -46.19 -8.40 16.92
N THR A 337 -47.06 -9.14 17.60
CA THR A 337 -48.19 -8.67 18.41
C THR A 337 -47.87 -7.92 19.72
N ASN A 338 -46.63 -7.50 19.98
CA ASN A 338 -46.25 -6.78 21.22
C ASN A 338 -45.40 -5.51 21.02
N GLY A 339 -45.52 -4.83 19.87
CA GLY A 339 -45.22 -3.38 19.74
C GLY A 339 -43.87 -2.89 20.28
N SER A 340 -42.73 -3.51 19.92
CA SER A 340 -41.40 -2.92 20.16
C SER A 340 -40.40 -3.31 19.06
N PRO A 341 -39.73 -2.35 18.39
CA PRO A 341 -38.62 -2.64 17.49
C PRO A 341 -37.32 -2.90 18.28
N ILE A 342 -36.56 -3.91 17.85
CA ILE A 342 -35.20 -4.19 18.33
C ILE A 342 -34.23 -3.65 17.27
N SER A 343 -33.75 -2.43 17.44
CA SER A 343 -32.65 -1.86 16.64
C SER A 343 -31.54 -1.40 17.57
N LYS A 344 -30.35 -2.01 17.49
CA LYS A 344 -29.11 -1.46 18.06
C LYS A 344 -27.89 -1.91 17.27
N VAL A 345 -26.90 -1.00 17.26
CA VAL A 345 -25.48 -1.14 16.92
C VAL A 345 -25.10 -0.55 15.56
N LEU A 346 -24.79 0.76 15.56
CA LEU A 346 -23.68 1.38 14.81
C LEU A 346 -23.64 2.88 15.14
N THR A 347 -23.17 3.26 16.34
CA THR A 347 -22.51 4.55 16.63
C THR A 347 -22.18 4.63 18.12
N ASN A 348 -20.90 4.57 18.49
CA ASN A 348 -20.44 5.12 19.77
C ASN A 348 -19.74 6.45 19.47
N ASN A 349 -20.36 7.55 19.89
CA ASN A 349 -19.86 8.92 19.76
C ASN A 349 -19.24 9.41 21.07
N ALA A 350 -18.24 10.30 20.94
CA ALA A 350 -17.92 11.31 21.94
C ALA A 350 -17.99 12.69 21.27
N ASN A 351 -18.60 13.63 22.00
CA ASN A 351 -19.07 14.95 21.55
C ASN A 351 -17.95 15.88 21.04
N ALA A 352 -18.18 16.50 19.88
CA ALA A 352 -17.69 17.84 19.56
C ALA A 352 -18.52 18.45 18.42
N ASN A 353 -19.32 19.48 18.73
CA ASN A 353 -19.93 20.33 17.71
C ASN A 353 -18.82 21.11 16.99
N THR A 354 -18.57 20.83 15.72
CA THR A 354 -17.76 21.72 14.89
C THR A 354 -18.06 21.56 13.40
N THR A 355 -18.43 22.68 12.78
CA THR A 355 -18.25 22.98 11.35
C THR A 355 -16.86 22.57 10.85
N THR A 356 -16.80 21.99 9.65
CA THR A 356 -15.63 21.68 8.79
C THR A 356 -14.27 22.06 9.37
N SER A 357 -13.86 21.40 10.46
CA SER A 357 -12.61 21.66 11.17
C SER A 357 -12.04 20.32 11.62
N SER A 358 -10.85 20.01 11.12
CA SER A 358 -10.01 18.91 11.60
C SER A 358 -9.59 19.16 13.04
N SER A 359 -10.03 18.34 13.99
CA SER A 359 -9.36 18.20 15.28
C SER A 359 -8.52 16.93 15.26
N THR A 360 -7.22 17.06 14.99
CA THR A 360 -6.25 16.04 15.41
C THR A 360 -6.07 16.18 16.92
N THR A 361 -6.81 15.38 17.71
CA THR A 361 -6.44 15.18 19.11
C THR A 361 -5.29 14.16 19.16
N PRO A 362 -4.09 14.54 19.63
CA PRO A 362 -3.08 13.57 20.00
C PRO A 362 -3.51 13.00 21.35
N THR A 363 -4.23 11.88 21.35
CA THR A 363 -4.50 11.16 22.58
C THR A 363 -3.24 10.42 23.00
N THR A 364 -2.66 10.86 24.11
CA THR A 364 -1.59 10.26 24.89
C THR A 364 -1.93 8.80 25.26
N TYR A 365 -1.63 7.85 24.37
CA TYR A 365 -1.58 6.43 24.70
C TYR A 365 -0.15 5.93 24.53
N PRO A 366 0.30 5.00 25.38
CA PRO A 366 1.63 4.42 25.26
C PRO A 366 1.80 3.74 23.89
N PRO A 367 3.01 3.74 23.31
CA PRO A 367 3.31 3.31 21.93
C PRO A 367 3.19 1.79 21.68
N SER A 368 2.47 1.04 22.52
CA SER A 368 2.51 -0.43 22.57
C SER A 368 1.22 -1.15 22.15
N VAL A 369 0.21 -0.45 21.60
CA VAL A 369 -1.01 -1.09 21.08
C VAL A 369 -1.26 -0.68 19.64
N ASN A 370 -0.90 -1.54 18.68
CA ASN A 370 -1.19 -1.37 17.26
C ASN A 370 -2.69 -1.62 17.00
N LEU A 371 -3.50 -0.56 17.05
CA LEU A 371 -4.92 -0.63 16.67
C LEU A 371 -5.03 -0.45 15.15
N LEU A 372 -5.80 -1.32 14.48
CA LEU A 372 -6.14 -1.16 13.06
C LEU A 372 -6.82 0.19 12.82
N PRO A 373 -6.26 1.09 11.97
CA PRO A 373 -6.94 2.31 11.56
C PRO A 373 -8.07 1.97 10.58
N ILE A 374 -9.29 2.38 10.92
CA ILE A 374 -10.47 2.28 10.07
C ILE A 374 -10.95 3.70 9.76
N GLN A 375 -11.14 4.01 8.48
CA GLN A 375 -11.62 5.30 8.01
C GLN A 375 -12.89 5.12 7.20
N ILE A 376 -13.88 5.98 7.42
CA ILE A 376 -15.19 5.92 6.77
C ILE A 376 -15.52 7.29 6.14
N HIS A 377 -15.90 7.30 4.87
CA HIS A 377 -16.35 8.47 4.13
C HIS A 377 -17.86 8.36 3.86
N LEU A 378 -18.65 9.24 4.46
CA LEU A 378 -20.11 9.23 4.45
C LEU A 378 -20.67 10.42 3.67
N VAL A 379 -21.75 10.18 2.95
CA VAL A 379 -22.48 11.22 2.21
C VAL A 379 -23.46 11.96 3.12
N GLY A 380 -23.73 13.23 2.83
CA GLY A 380 -24.69 14.04 3.56
C GLY A 380 -24.19 14.60 4.89
N ASP A 381 -25.09 15.33 5.56
CA ASP A 381 -24.83 15.97 6.85
C ASP A 381 -24.85 14.98 8.02
N TRP A 382 -24.01 15.25 9.03
CA TRP A 382 -24.05 14.58 10.34
C TRP A 382 -25.48 14.60 10.95
N CYS A 383 -26.29 15.61 10.62
CA CYS A 383 -27.59 15.87 11.23
C CYS A 383 -28.74 14.91 10.86
N SER A 384 -28.54 13.87 10.04
CA SER A 384 -29.61 12.90 9.71
C SER A 384 -29.54 11.57 10.49
N ALA A 385 -28.50 11.33 11.28
CA ALA A 385 -28.48 10.20 12.22
C ALA A 385 -29.23 10.61 13.50
N GLY A 386 -30.46 10.12 13.66
CA GLY A 386 -31.32 10.45 14.80
C GLY A 386 -30.61 10.28 16.15
N ASN A 387 -30.81 11.26 17.03
CA ASN A 387 -30.48 11.18 18.46
C ASN A 387 -31.34 10.09 19.12
N GLU A 388 -30.99 8.81 18.93
CA GLU A 388 -31.43 7.76 19.84
C GLU A 388 -30.27 7.40 20.76
N ALA A 389 -30.43 7.73 22.05
CA ALA A 389 -29.53 7.32 23.11
C ALA A 389 -29.59 5.80 23.29
N SER A 390 -28.86 5.04 22.47
CA SER A 390 -28.72 3.60 22.64
C SER A 390 -27.68 3.31 23.73
N ASN A 391 -28.10 2.60 24.79
CA ASN A 391 -27.25 2.11 25.89
C ASN A 391 -25.89 1.56 25.39
N PRO A 392 -24.78 1.84 26.11
CA PRO A 392 -23.44 1.50 25.67
C PRO A 392 -23.23 -0.02 25.72
N THR A 393 -23.39 -0.70 24.59
CA THR A 393 -22.86 -2.05 24.43
C THR A 393 -21.36 -1.93 24.21
N HIS A 394 -20.60 -2.23 25.26
CA HIS A 394 -19.14 -2.33 25.20
C HIS A 394 -18.74 -3.40 24.16
N THR A 395 -18.31 -2.97 22.97
CA THR A 395 -17.58 -3.85 22.06
C THR A 395 -16.21 -4.13 22.68
N ARG A 396 -15.87 -5.41 22.89
CA ARG A 396 -14.57 -5.82 23.46
C ARG A 396 -13.39 -5.50 22.53
N LYS A 397 -13.66 -5.27 21.25
CA LYS A 397 -12.68 -4.85 20.23
C LYS A 397 -12.45 -3.34 20.31
N ARG A 398 -11.20 -2.92 20.49
CA ARG A 398 -10.77 -1.52 20.44
C ARG A 398 -10.28 -1.25 19.02
N HIS A 399 -11.10 -0.63 18.17
CA HIS A 399 -10.68 -0.13 16.86
C HIS A 399 -10.77 1.40 16.86
N ARG A 400 -9.85 2.06 16.15
CA ARG A 400 -9.89 3.52 15.97
C ARG A 400 -10.60 3.81 14.65
N CYS A 401 -11.90 4.08 14.73
CA CYS A 401 -12.72 4.44 13.58
C CYS A 401 -12.77 5.97 13.41
N HIS A 402 -12.53 6.45 12.19
CA HIS A 402 -12.61 7.87 11.82
C HIS A 402 -13.64 8.08 10.72
N SER A 403 -14.76 8.72 11.07
CA SER A 403 -15.83 9.03 10.11
C SER A 403 -15.73 10.46 9.60
N PHE A 404 -15.87 10.65 8.30
CA PHE A 404 -15.87 11.94 7.62
C PHE A 404 -17.15 12.11 6.79
N PHE A 405 -17.79 13.26 6.90
CA PHE A 405 -19.05 13.57 6.22
C PHE A 405 -18.83 14.57 5.08
N TYR A 406 -19.59 14.40 4.00
CA TYR A 406 -19.55 15.21 2.79
C TYR A 406 -20.97 15.70 2.46
N PRO A 407 -21.38 16.85 3.05
CA PRO A 407 -22.77 17.34 3.02
C PRO A 407 -23.39 17.51 1.64
N GLU A 408 -22.62 18.01 0.69
CA GLU A 408 -23.10 18.38 -0.65
C GLU A 408 -22.95 17.25 -1.66
N SER A 409 -22.46 16.09 -1.22
CA SER A 409 -22.02 15.00 -2.11
C SER A 409 -22.94 13.78 -1.99
N ASN A 410 -23.11 13.05 -3.10
CA ASN A 410 -23.89 11.81 -3.18
C ASN A 410 -23.00 10.57 -3.25
N ALA A 411 -23.56 9.36 -3.11
CA ALA A 411 -22.78 8.13 -3.26
C ALA A 411 -22.13 8.06 -4.64
N GLY A 412 -20.87 7.65 -4.70
CA GLY A 412 -20.05 7.74 -5.92
C GLY A 412 -19.29 9.07 -6.10
N PHE A 413 -19.37 10.02 -5.15
CA PHE A 413 -18.68 11.31 -5.28
C PHE A 413 -17.15 11.21 -5.47
N ALA A 414 -16.55 10.12 -5.02
CA ALA A 414 -15.11 9.90 -5.08
C ALA A 414 -14.65 9.27 -6.41
N GLU A 415 -15.58 8.87 -7.29
CA GLU A 415 -15.30 8.18 -8.54
C GLU A 415 -15.45 9.12 -9.74
N PRO A 416 -14.37 9.51 -10.44
CA PRO A 416 -14.44 10.40 -11.62
C PRO A 416 -15.38 9.93 -12.73
N SER A 417 -15.51 8.61 -12.89
CA SER A 417 -16.44 7.98 -13.83
C SER A 417 -17.92 8.01 -13.40
N SER A 418 -18.21 8.36 -12.13
CA SER A 418 -19.58 8.42 -11.62
C SER A 418 -20.26 9.75 -11.99
N PRO A 419 -21.56 9.75 -12.33
CA PRO A 419 -22.33 10.98 -12.52
C PRO A 419 -22.46 11.81 -11.24
N ALA A 420 -22.22 11.21 -10.07
CA ALA A 420 -22.24 11.88 -8.77
C ALA A 420 -20.87 12.48 -8.38
N TYR A 421 -19.87 12.43 -9.26
CA TYR A 421 -18.51 12.91 -8.98
C TYR A 421 -18.49 14.35 -8.49
N ASP A 422 -17.90 14.56 -7.31
CA ASP A 422 -17.63 15.88 -6.75
C ASP A 422 -16.13 15.99 -6.53
N GLY A 423 -15.46 16.73 -7.42
CA GLY A 423 -14.02 16.89 -7.36
C GLY A 423 -13.49 17.54 -6.08
N ILE A 424 -14.29 18.35 -5.38
CA ILE A 424 -13.88 18.98 -4.12
C ILE A 424 -13.89 17.94 -3.01
N ALA A 425 -15.02 17.25 -2.83
CA ALA A 425 -15.17 16.20 -1.84
C ALA A 425 -14.22 15.01 -2.11
N ALA A 426 -14.08 14.60 -3.36
CA ALA A 426 -13.17 13.54 -3.80
C ALA A 426 -11.73 13.82 -3.41
N ARG A 427 -11.22 15.04 -3.67
CA ARG A 427 -9.86 15.43 -3.28
C ARG A 427 -9.65 15.42 -1.77
N LEU A 428 -10.63 15.93 -1.00
CA LEU A 428 -10.57 15.89 0.46
C LEU A 428 -10.59 14.46 1.01
N ALA A 429 -11.41 13.59 0.43
CA ALA A 429 -11.45 12.18 0.78
C ALA A 429 -10.15 11.45 0.41
N TRP A 430 -9.61 11.74 -0.77
CA TRP A 430 -8.35 11.19 -1.24
C TRP A 430 -7.19 11.47 -0.27
N SER A 431 -6.96 12.74 0.10
CA SER A 431 -5.85 13.09 0.99
C SER A 431 -5.97 12.38 2.35
N ARG A 432 -7.21 12.21 2.86
CA ARG A 432 -7.50 11.49 4.11
C ARG A 432 -7.24 9.98 4.00
N ALA A 433 -7.65 9.37 2.88
CA ALA A 433 -7.41 7.95 2.59
C ALA A 433 -5.93 7.65 2.42
N LEU A 434 -5.24 8.48 1.62
CA LEU A 434 -3.81 8.33 1.37
C LEU A 434 -2.99 8.39 2.67
N ASP A 435 -3.33 9.30 3.58
CA ASP A 435 -2.68 9.43 4.89
C ASP A 435 -2.87 8.16 5.76
N VAL A 436 -4.10 7.65 5.87
CA VAL A 436 -4.37 6.40 6.61
C VAL A 436 -3.63 5.21 6.01
N LEU A 437 -3.63 5.07 4.69
CA LEU A 437 -2.97 3.98 3.99
C LEU A 437 -1.45 4.05 4.18
N LYS A 438 -0.84 5.21 3.90
CA LYS A 438 0.61 5.41 4.09
C LYS A 438 1.01 5.12 5.55
N ARG A 439 0.25 5.62 6.53
CA ARG A 439 0.49 5.31 7.96
C ARG A 439 0.34 3.82 8.29
N GLY A 440 -0.65 3.12 7.70
CA GLY A 440 -0.82 1.67 7.85
C GLY A 440 0.40 0.86 7.38
N PHE A 441 1.08 1.35 6.34
CA PHE A 441 2.35 0.77 5.86
C PHE A 441 3.60 1.29 6.59
N GLY A 442 3.47 2.18 7.57
CA GLY A 442 4.57 2.68 8.41
C GLY A 442 5.17 4.02 7.98
N TRP A 443 4.56 4.77 7.08
CA TRP A 443 4.99 6.14 6.75
C TRP A 443 4.57 7.16 7.83
N PRO A 444 5.37 8.20 8.17
CA PRO A 444 6.76 8.46 7.76
C PRO A 444 7.75 7.91 8.81
N GLY A 445 8.04 6.60 8.83
CA GLY A 445 9.00 6.02 9.77
C GLY A 445 9.70 4.76 9.24
N ASN A 446 11.02 4.68 9.39
CA ASN A 446 11.95 3.55 9.11
C ASN A 446 11.74 2.68 7.84
N GLY A 447 10.87 3.06 6.91
CA GLY A 447 10.66 2.40 5.63
C GLY A 447 11.30 3.21 4.50
N GLY A 448 12.63 3.32 4.50
CA GLY A 448 13.45 4.03 3.52
C GLY A 448 13.40 3.47 2.08
N GLY A 449 12.27 2.93 1.65
CA GLY A 449 12.06 2.38 0.31
C GLY A 449 10.76 2.86 -0.35
N TRP A 450 10.16 3.97 0.12
CA TRP A 450 9.07 4.60 -0.63
C TRP A 450 9.70 5.29 -1.86
N LYS A 451 9.30 4.88 -3.07
CA LYS A 451 9.89 5.41 -4.31
C LYS A 451 9.49 6.86 -4.55
N VAL A 452 8.29 7.21 -4.11
CA VAL A 452 7.77 8.56 -4.21
C VAL A 452 8.47 9.45 -3.18
N PRO A 453 9.09 10.57 -3.60
CA PRO A 453 9.73 11.49 -2.67
C PRO A 453 8.71 12.10 -1.71
N ASP A 454 9.19 12.47 -0.52
CA ASP A 454 8.40 13.27 0.41
C ASP A 454 8.02 14.62 -0.21
N VAL A 455 6.80 15.11 0.08
CA VAL A 455 6.26 16.33 -0.51
C VAL A 455 7.09 17.57 -0.19
N GLU A 456 7.71 17.62 0.98
CA GLU A 456 8.56 18.75 1.38
C GLU A 456 9.86 18.75 0.56
N SER A 457 10.40 17.58 0.22
CA SER A 457 11.59 17.49 -0.63
C SER A 457 11.34 18.05 -2.03
N VAL A 458 10.19 17.73 -2.63
CA VAL A 458 9.79 18.28 -3.94
C VAL A 458 9.55 19.79 -3.85
N TRP A 459 8.96 20.25 -2.75
CA TRP A 459 8.67 21.67 -2.53
C TRP A 459 9.92 22.52 -2.29
N GLU A 460 10.89 21.99 -1.55
CA GLU A 460 12.19 22.64 -1.37
C GLU A 460 12.98 22.71 -2.69
N GLU A 461 12.85 21.72 -3.58
CA GLU A 461 13.40 21.81 -4.94
C GLU A 461 12.76 22.95 -5.73
N TYR A 462 11.43 23.05 -5.69
CA TYR A 462 10.72 24.16 -6.33
C TYR A 462 11.23 25.52 -5.84
N TRP A 463 11.38 25.71 -4.52
CA TRP A 463 11.95 26.94 -3.96
C TRP A 463 13.41 27.18 -4.35
N ARG A 464 14.22 26.12 -4.47
CA ARG A 464 15.60 26.22 -4.92
C ARG A 464 15.69 26.70 -6.37
N CYS A 465 14.85 26.17 -7.26
CA CYS A 465 14.76 26.64 -8.64
C CYS A 465 14.34 28.12 -8.70
N LEU A 466 13.34 28.53 -7.91
CA LEU A 466 12.92 29.93 -7.82
C LEU A 466 14.05 30.86 -7.33
N ALA A 467 14.75 30.46 -6.27
CA ALA A 467 15.85 31.24 -5.70
C ALA A 467 17.03 31.37 -6.68
N ALA A 468 17.38 30.28 -7.37
CA ALA A 468 18.40 30.28 -8.42
C ALA A 468 18.03 31.22 -9.57
N ALA A 469 16.76 31.24 -9.99
CA ALA A 469 16.27 32.12 -11.05
C ALA A 469 16.38 33.60 -10.66
N SER A 470 16.05 33.92 -9.41
CA SER A 470 16.23 35.27 -8.86
C SER A 470 17.70 35.69 -8.84
N ALA A 471 18.61 34.81 -8.43
CA ALA A 471 20.04 35.11 -8.38
C ALA A 471 20.64 35.35 -9.79
N ALA A 472 20.30 34.49 -10.75
CA ALA A 472 20.76 34.59 -12.14
C ALA A 472 20.44 35.94 -12.79
N CYS A 473 19.24 36.47 -12.53
CA CYS A 473 18.80 37.73 -13.14
C CYS A 473 19.36 38.99 -12.46
N THR A 474 19.87 38.88 -11.24
CA THR A 474 20.58 39.98 -10.55
C THR A 474 22.08 40.04 -10.86
N GLY A 475 22.63 38.99 -11.49
CA GLY A 475 24.04 38.95 -11.90
C GLY A 475 24.31 39.84 -13.10
N ALA A 476 25.41 40.59 -13.09
CA ALA A 476 25.88 41.41 -14.21
C ALA A 476 26.46 40.55 -15.36
N GLY A 477 25.65 39.63 -15.88
CA GLY A 477 25.98 38.71 -16.97
C GLY A 477 25.56 39.22 -18.35
N ASN A 478 25.97 38.50 -19.40
CA ASN A 478 25.53 38.76 -20.78
C ASN A 478 24.01 38.49 -20.90
N PRO A 479 23.20 39.38 -21.49
CA PRO A 479 21.75 39.16 -21.63
C PRO A 479 21.35 37.83 -22.31
N ALA A 480 22.19 37.29 -23.20
CA ALA A 480 21.96 35.99 -23.81
C ALA A 480 22.04 34.84 -22.79
N THR A 481 23.02 34.86 -21.86
CA THR A 481 23.19 33.81 -20.87
C THR A 481 22.10 33.84 -19.80
N VAL A 482 21.60 35.04 -19.44
CA VAL A 482 20.47 35.20 -18.51
C VAL A 482 19.19 34.58 -19.08
N THR A 483 18.97 34.71 -20.39
CA THR A 483 17.79 34.14 -21.07
C THR A 483 17.86 32.61 -21.10
N GLU A 484 19.01 32.04 -21.46
CA GLU A 484 19.22 30.58 -21.45
C GLU A 484 19.06 29.97 -20.04
N GLU A 485 19.60 30.63 -19.00
CA GLU A 485 19.44 30.16 -17.61
C GLU A 485 17.98 30.22 -17.15
N ARG A 486 17.23 31.26 -17.55
CA ARG A 486 15.80 31.40 -17.25
C ARG A 486 14.96 30.31 -17.91
N GLU A 487 15.25 29.98 -19.16
CA GLU A 487 14.58 28.88 -19.87
C GLU A 487 14.87 27.53 -19.22
N ARG A 488 16.14 27.28 -18.84
CA ARG A 488 16.54 26.05 -18.15
C ARG A 488 15.82 25.89 -16.80
N LEU A 489 15.82 26.93 -15.96
CA LEU A 489 15.15 26.87 -14.66
C LEU A 489 13.63 26.76 -14.78
N THR A 490 13.05 27.36 -15.83
CA THR A 490 11.64 27.15 -16.15
C THR A 490 11.39 25.69 -16.52
N ALA A 491 12.25 25.08 -17.33
CA ALA A 491 12.14 23.67 -17.68
C ALA A 491 12.24 22.77 -16.44
N ASP A 492 13.12 23.08 -15.49
CA ASP A 492 13.24 22.35 -14.22
C ASP A 492 11.92 22.45 -13.40
N ILE A 493 11.36 23.65 -13.23
CA ILE A 493 10.10 23.86 -12.50
C ILE A 493 8.92 23.16 -13.18
N VAL A 494 8.80 23.31 -14.51
CA VAL A 494 7.74 22.63 -15.27
C VAL A 494 7.94 21.11 -15.22
N GLY A 495 9.18 20.63 -15.21
CA GLY A 495 9.54 19.21 -15.03
C GLY A 495 9.07 18.67 -13.68
N LEU A 496 9.17 19.45 -12.60
CA LEU A 496 8.62 19.08 -11.29
C LEU A 496 7.08 18.95 -11.30
N MET A 497 6.38 19.65 -12.20
CA MET A 497 4.91 19.63 -12.28
C MET A 497 4.37 18.54 -13.22
N VAL A 498 5.00 18.38 -14.37
CA VAL A 498 4.58 17.43 -15.41
C VAL A 498 5.12 16.03 -15.15
N GLY A 499 6.11 15.91 -14.25
CA GLY A 499 6.89 14.71 -14.03
C GLY A 499 7.92 14.54 -15.15
N SER A 500 9.19 14.33 -14.80
CA SER A 500 10.19 13.91 -15.78
C SER A 500 9.78 12.54 -16.32
N SER A 501 9.29 12.48 -17.56
CA SER A 501 9.23 11.25 -18.35
C SER A 501 10.67 10.79 -18.65
N SER A 502 11.37 10.26 -17.64
CA SER A 502 12.71 9.70 -17.77
C SER A 502 12.83 8.52 -16.82
N GLY A 503 13.10 7.30 -17.30
CA GLY A 503 13.79 6.99 -18.54
C GLY A 503 12.92 6.41 -19.66
N VAL A 504 12.65 7.21 -20.69
CA VAL A 504 12.86 6.86 -22.10
C VAL A 504 13.37 8.13 -22.79
N GLN A 505 14.53 8.05 -23.43
CA GLN A 505 15.21 9.18 -24.08
C GLN A 505 14.37 9.75 -25.25
N LEU A 506 14.30 11.07 -25.31
CA LEU A 506 13.91 11.82 -26.50
C LEU A 506 15.06 11.81 -27.51
N ASN A 507 14.87 11.12 -28.63
CA ASN A 507 15.58 11.40 -29.88
C ASN A 507 14.57 11.44 -31.04
N ALA A 508 14.35 12.67 -31.49
CA ALA A 508 14.08 13.14 -32.86
C ALA A 508 13.03 12.48 -33.78
N SER A 509 12.14 13.36 -34.23
CA SER A 509 11.57 13.49 -35.58
C SER A 509 10.45 12.54 -36.04
N GLY A 510 9.25 13.10 -36.18
CA GLY A 510 8.15 12.54 -36.97
C GLY A 510 6.82 13.20 -36.63
N LEU A 511 6.29 14.03 -37.53
CA LEU A 511 4.89 14.40 -37.51
C LEU A 511 4.05 13.14 -37.78
N SER A 512 3.15 12.79 -36.86
CA SER A 512 1.95 12.01 -37.17
C SER A 512 0.95 12.10 -36.02
N ASP A 513 -0.21 12.67 -36.37
CA ASP A 513 -1.56 12.42 -35.86
C ASP A 513 -1.83 12.20 -34.38
N ALA A 514 -2.76 13.04 -33.89
CA ALA A 514 -3.54 12.81 -32.71
C ALA A 514 -4.30 11.47 -32.83
N SER A 515 -3.88 10.48 -32.05
CA SER A 515 -4.69 9.31 -31.72
C SER A 515 -4.70 9.09 -30.21
N GLU A 516 -5.90 8.80 -29.73
CA GLU A 516 -6.36 8.67 -28.35
C GLU A 516 -5.56 7.73 -27.43
N THR A 517 -5.71 8.02 -26.14
CA THR A 517 -5.59 7.11 -24.98
C THR A 517 -4.20 6.64 -24.57
N ASP A 518 -3.44 7.55 -23.97
CA ASP A 518 -2.50 7.20 -22.91
C ASP A 518 -3.10 7.68 -21.57
N TYR A 519 -3.79 6.78 -20.86
CA TYR A 519 -4.37 7.06 -19.53
C TYR A 519 -3.26 7.18 -18.48
N THR A 520 -2.41 8.20 -18.62
CA THR A 520 -1.53 8.63 -17.54
C THR A 520 -2.40 9.38 -16.54
N ALA A 521 -2.80 8.68 -15.47
CA ALA A 521 -3.68 9.15 -14.40
C ALA A 521 -3.01 10.20 -13.49
N THR A 522 -2.45 11.23 -14.08
CA THR A 522 -1.85 12.36 -13.38
C THR A 522 -2.81 13.53 -13.54
N GLU A 523 -3.29 14.10 -12.42
CA GLU A 523 -4.09 15.34 -12.47
C GLU A 523 -3.36 16.37 -13.36
N SER A 524 -4.08 17.04 -14.26
CA SER A 524 -3.47 18.05 -15.11
C SER A 524 -2.81 19.12 -14.24
N PRO A 525 -1.53 19.46 -14.49
CA PRO A 525 -0.82 20.42 -13.66
C PRO A 525 -1.53 21.76 -13.70
N LEU A 526 -1.60 22.48 -12.58
CA LEU A 526 -2.20 23.82 -12.54
C LEU A 526 -1.32 24.76 -11.71
N VAL A 527 -1.02 25.94 -12.26
CA VAL A 527 -0.61 27.11 -11.49
C VAL A 527 -1.69 28.17 -11.62
N ASN A 528 -2.09 28.78 -10.50
CA ASN A 528 -3.09 29.83 -10.49
C ASN A 528 -2.77 30.91 -9.44
N CYS A 529 -2.49 32.12 -9.93
CA CYS A 529 -2.48 33.36 -9.17
C CYS A 529 -3.92 33.85 -9.01
N VAL A 530 -4.59 33.43 -7.93
CA VAL A 530 -6.05 33.53 -7.80
C VAL A 530 -6.59 34.96 -7.99
N PRO A 531 -5.99 36.02 -7.41
CA PRO A 531 -6.53 37.37 -7.57
C PRO A 531 -6.36 37.97 -8.97
N THR A 532 -5.42 37.48 -9.78
CA THR A 532 -5.15 37.98 -11.15
C THR A 532 -5.56 37.00 -12.24
N MET A 533 -5.95 35.77 -11.87
CA MET A 533 -6.29 34.67 -12.77
C MET A 533 -5.16 34.29 -13.75
N LEU A 534 -3.92 34.67 -13.43
CA LEU A 534 -2.73 34.31 -14.22
C LEU A 534 -2.21 32.94 -13.82
N GLY A 535 -1.60 32.24 -14.77
CA GLY A 535 -1.11 30.88 -14.55
C GLY A 535 -1.22 30.04 -15.82
N GLY A 536 -1.31 28.73 -15.64
CA GLY A 536 -1.39 27.79 -16.75
C GLY A 536 -1.77 26.39 -16.30
N THR A 537 -2.23 25.57 -17.26
CA THR A 537 -2.64 24.18 -17.04
C THR A 537 -1.95 23.17 -17.95
N THR A 538 -1.38 23.64 -19.06
CA THR A 538 -0.63 22.83 -20.01
C THR A 538 0.86 23.12 -19.86
N PRO A 539 1.75 22.16 -20.19
CA PRO A 539 3.20 22.40 -20.16
C PRO A 539 3.60 23.68 -20.90
N ARG A 540 3.01 23.92 -22.08
CA ARG A 540 3.25 25.13 -22.87
C ARG A 540 2.81 26.42 -22.16
N SER A 541 1.60 26.44 -21.61
CA SER A 541 1.11 27.61 -20.86
C SER A 541 1.90 27.84 -19.58
N LEU A 542 2.35 26.77 -18.92
CA LEU A 542 3.16 26.85 -17.70
C LEU A 542 4.56 27.38 -18.01
N THR A 543 5.22 26.87 -19.04
CA THR A 543 6.49 27.42 -19.52
C THR A 543 6.35 28.90 -19.85
N SER A 544 5.32 29.28 -20.62
CA SER A 544 5.06 30.69 -20.93
C SER A 544 4.88 31.53 -19.67
N PHE A 545 4.06 31.07 -18.72
CA PHE A 545 3.83 31.78 -17.46
C PHE A 545 5.12 31.97 -16.66
N PHE A 546 5.89 30.89 -16.44
CA PHE A 546 7.14 30.98 -15.68
C PHE A 546 8.19 31.84 -16.39
N THR A 547 8.37 31.67 -17.70
CA THR A 547 9.38 32.40 -18.48
C THR A 547 9.01 33.85 -18.78
N THR A 548 7.75 34.29 -18.69
CA THR A 548 7.38 35.67 -19.08
C THR A 548 6.71 36.47 -17.97
N GLN A 549 6.03 35.80 -17.05
CA GLN A 549 5.17 36.46 -16.06
C GLN A 549 5.62 36.24 -14.62
N PHE A 550 6.34 35.16 -14.30
CA PHE A 550 6.66 34.78 -12.91
C PHE A 550 8.15 34.87 -12.53
N LEU A 551 9.07 34.29 -13.33
CA LEU A 551 10.51 34.22 -13.01
C LEU A 551 11.33 35.25 -13.78
N PRO A 552 12.26 35.92 -13.09
CA PRO A 552 11.94 37.06 -12.27
C PRO A 552 11.66 38.30 -13.13
N THR A 553 10.61 39.01 -12.73
CA THR A 553 10.23 40.38 -13.12
C THR A 553 9.86 41.12 -11.83
N GLY A 554 10.69 40.93 -10.80
CA GLY A 554 10.46 41.42 -9.45
C GLY A 554 11.51 42.49 -9.10
N PRO A 555 11.11 43.58 -8.42
CA PRO A 555 12.01 44.67 -8.04
C PRO A 555 13.32 44.21 -7.40
N PRO A 556 14.44 44.92 -7.58
CA PRO A 556 15.73 44.54 -6.98
C PRO A 556 15.72 44.41 -5.46
N ASP A 557 14.80 45.10 -4.77
CA ASP A 557 14.64 45.06 -3.32
C ASP A 557 13.61 44.02 -2.83
N GLN A 558 13.07 43.20 -3.74
CA GLN A 558 12.08 42.18 -3.43
C GLN A 558 12.63 41.18 -2.41
N ARG A 559 11.84 40.92 -1.36
CA ARG A 559 12.13 39.92 -0.33
C ARG A 559 10.91 39.06 -0.06
N ILE A 560 11.14 37.76 0.03
CA ILE A 560 10.15 36.75 0.40
C ILE A 560 10.64 36.08 1.69
N ARG A 561 9.77 35.99 2.69
CA ARG A 561 10.06 35.32 3.97
C ARG A 561 8.94 34.35 4.32
N LEU A 562 9.29 33.07 4.55
CA LEU A 562 8.37 32.08 5.11
C LEU A 562 7.99 32.47 6.54
N LEU A 563 6.69 32.54 6.81
CA LEU A 563 6.11 32.82 8.12
C LEU A 563 5.67 31.53 8.80
N SER A 564 4.96 30.67 8.07
CA SER A 564 4.50 29.38 8.56
C SER A 564 4.39 28.39 7.40
N ARG A 565 4.53 27.09 7.73
CA ARG A 565 4.34 25.97 6.82
C ARG A 565 3.45 24.92 7.48
N THR A 566 2.44 24.46 6.75
CA THR A 566 1.62 23.30 7.12
C THR A 566 1.81 22.20 6.08
N THR A 567 2.29 21.04 6.52
CA THR A 567 2.58 19.89 5.65
C THR A 567 1.57 18.76 5.90
N GLY A 568 0.96 18.27 4.83
CA GLY A 568 0.11 17.07 4.79
C GLY A 568 0.75 15.96 3.96
N VAL A 569 0.01 14.87 3.74
CA VAL A 569 0.52 13.69 3.00
C VAL A 569 0.76 13.96 1.51
N ASP A 570 0.02 14.91 0.94
CA ASP A 570 -0.02 15.24 -0.47
C ASP A 570 -0.13 16.76 -0.71
N ARG A 571 0.02 17.61 0.33
CA ARG A 571 -0.16 19.07 0.22
C ARG A 571 0.76 19.83 1.16
N ILE A 572 1.15 21.03 0.74
CA ILE A 572 1.84 22.02 1.56
C ILE A 572 1.11 23.34 1.47
N VAL A 573 0.98 24.03 2.61
CA VAL A 573 0.48 25.40 2.69
C VAL A 573 1.57 26.27 3.31
N ASP A 574 2.12 27.18 2.52
CA ASP A 574 3.11 28.16 2.97
C ASP A 574 2.45 29.54 3.09
N GLU A 575 2.59 30.15 4.26
CA GLU A 575 2.28 31.57 4.48
C GLU A 575 3.57 32.37 4.38
N LEU A 576 3.58 33.39 3.53
CA LEU A 576 4.78 34.11 3.12
C LEU A 576 4.56 35.62 3.29
N HIS A 577 5.59 36.32 3.75
CA HIS A 577 5.65 37.77 3.69
C HIS A 577 6.46 38.19 2.46
N LEU A 578 5.80 38.88 1.53
CA LEU A 578 6.41 39.50 0.36
C LEU A 578 6.52 41.02 0.59
N SER A 579 7.70 41.58 0.39
CA SER A 579 7.95 43.02 0.45
C SER A 579 8.83 43.49 -0.68
N PHE A 580 8.49 44.62 -1.31
CA PHE A 580 9.25 45.22 -2.41
C PHE A 580 8.85 46.70 -2.59
N THR A 581 9.62 47.44 -3.37
CA THR A 581 9.23 48.76 -3.91
C THR A 581 8.82 48.60 -5.36
N HIS A 582 7.64 49.10 -5.76
CA HIS A 582 7.10 48.88 -7.11
C HIS A 582 7.81 49.76 -8.17
N THR A 583 9.05 49.40 -8.50
CA THR A 583 9.95 50.11 -9.44
C THR A 583 9.89 49.59 -10.88
N GLU A 584 9.31 48.41 -11.09
CA GLU A 584 9.11 47.77 -12.38
C GLU A 584 7.73 47.09 -12.43
N GLU A 585 7.24 46.77 -13.62
CA GLU A 585 5.98 46.03 -13.78
C GLU A 585 6.13 44.60 -13.23
N ILE A 586 5.14 44.14 -12.46
CA ILE A 586 5.09 42.79 -11.89
C ILE A 586 3.88 42.05 -12.45
N PRO A 587 3.98 41.39 -13.62
CA PRO A 587 2.81 40.89 -14.35
C PRO A 587 1.91 39.95 -13.56
N TRP A 588 2.48 39.04 -12.78
CA TRP A 588 1.71 38.05 -12.01
C TRP A 588 0.89 38.68 -10.85
N LEU A 589 1.32 39.83 -10.32
CA LEU A 589 0.75 40.48 -9.14
C LEU A 589 -0.09 41.73 -9.50
N LEU A 590 0.44 42.56 -10.40
CA LEU A 590 -0.11 43.84 -10.84
C LEU A 590 -0.03 43.92 -12.39
N PRO A 591 -0.82 43.09 -13.10
CA PRO A 591 -0.76 43.03 -14.56
C PRO A 591 -1.06 44.39 -15.19
N ALA A 592 -0.20 44.83 -16.12
CA ALA A 592 -0.33 46.09 -16.86
C ALA A 592 -0.35 47.36 -15.98
N VAL A 593 0.11 47.28 -14.73
CA VAL A 593 0.29 48.46 -13.87
C VAL A 593 1.74 48.93 -13.98
N PRO A 594 1.98 50.18 -14.43
CA PRO A 594 3.33 50.72 -14.50
C PRO A 594 3.91 50.96 -13.10
N PRO A 595 5.24 51.11 -12.99
CA PRO A 595 5.91 51.43 -11.72
C PRO A 595 5.27 52.61 -10.99
N THR A 596 5.13 52.48 -9.68
CA THR A 596 4.56 53.52 -8.82
C THR A 596 5.53 54.04 -7.77
N ASP A 597 6.72 53.43 -7.65
CA ASP A 597 7.76 53.75 -6.66
C ASP A 597 7.27 53.73 -5.20
N ARG A 598 6.22 52.95 -4.93
CA ARG A 598 5.64 52.81 -3.60
C ARG A 598 6.09 51.50 -2.95
N PRO A 599 6.38 51.51 -1.64
CA PRO A 599 6.66 50.30 -0.90
C PRO A 599 5.37 49.48 -0.73
N VAL A 600 5.46 48.18 -0.96
CA VAL A 600 4.37 47.23 -0.87
C VAL A 600 4.77 46.09 0.07
N ARG A 601 3.86 45.73 0.97
CA ARG A 601 3.98 44.57 1.87
C ARG A 601 2.70 43.76 1.81
N ILE A 602 2.84 42.45 1.60
CA ILE A 602 1.73 41.53 1.36
C ILE A 602 1.99 40.22 2.10
N ALA A 603 0.94 39.69 2.74
CA ALA A 603 0.92 38.30 3.17
C ALA A 603 0.33 37.45 2.02
N LEU A 604 1.10 36.48 1.56
CA LEU A 604 0.78 35.63 0.42
C LEU A 604 0.67 34.18 0.92
N VAL A 605 -0.34 33.45 0.48
CA VAL A 605 -0.54 32.03 0.84
C VAL A 605 -0.40 31.17 -0.41
N MET A 606 0.57 30.27 -0.40
CA MET A 606 0.77 29.28 -1.46
C MET A 606 0.22 27.94 -1.00
N THR A 607 -0.72 27.38 -1.76
CA THR A 607 -1.25 26.04 -1.54
C THR A 607 -0.75 25.12 -2.66
N ALA A 608 0.23 24.29 -2.32
CA ALA A 608 0.81 23.28 -3.19
C ALA A 608 0.14 21.93 -2.94
N SER A 609 -0.20 21.21 -4.00
CA SER A 609 -0.73 19.85 -3.95
C SER A 609 0.11 18.95 -4.85
N PHE A 610 0.37 17.73 -4.40
CA PHE A 610 1.30 16.81 -4.99
C PHE A 610 0.57 15.52 -5.37
N CYS A 611 1.05 14.89 -6.44
CA CYS A 611 0.59 13.59 -6.88
C CYS A 611 1.81 12.78 -7.30
N ALA A 612 2.04 11.63 -6.67
CA ALA A 612 3.13 10.72 -7.02
C ALA A 612 4.51 11.41 -7.10
N GLY A 613 4.77 12.36 -6.19
CA GLY A 613 6.05 13.08 -6.12
C GLY A 613 6.21 14.20 -7.14
N SER A 614 5.15 14.54 -7.88
CA SER A 614 5.10 15.69 -8.78
C SER A 614 4.19 16.78 -8.22
N LEU A 615 4.51 18.04 -8.47
CA LEU A 615 3.70 19.20 -8.08
C LEU A 615 2.48 19.34 -9.01
N ALA A 616 1.33 18.81 -8.59
CA ALA A 616 0.12 18.78 -9.40
C ALA A 616 -0.61 20.13 -9.43
N ARG A 617 -0.64 20.87 -8.31
CA ARG A 617 -1.39 22.13 -8.24
C ARG A 617 -0.72 23.14 -7.34
N LEU A 618 -0.62 24.37 -7.81
CA LEU A 618 -0.16 25.52 -7.04
C LEU A 618 -1.18 26.66 -7.17
N ASN A 619 -1.89 26.97 -6.09
CA ASN A 619 -2.67 28.20 -6.02
C ASN A 619 -1.95 29.22 -5.11
N ILE A 620 -1.91 30.46 -5.56
CA ILE A 620 -1.26 31.58 -4.89
C ILE A 620 -2.34 32.62 -4.56
N TYR A 621 -2.53 32.91 -3.27
CA TYR A 621 -3.54 33.83 -2.76
C TYR A 621 -2.91 35.04 -2.10
N TRP A 622 -3.55 36.20 -2.25
CA TRP A 622 -3.24 37.42 -1.51
C TRP A 622 -4.45 38.38 -1.57
N ASP A 623 -4.43 39.44 -0.75
CA ASP A 623 -5.44 40.49 -0.77
C ASP A 623 -5.08 41.56 -1.81
N GLN A 624 -5.64 41.45 -3.02
CA GLN A 624 -5.38 42.38 -4.12
C GLN A 624 -5.86 43.80 -3.82
N ALA A 625 -6.94 43.98 -3.05
CA ALA A 625 -7.42 45.32 -2.72
C ALA A 625 -6.38 46.06 -1.85
N SER A 626 -5.78 45.36 -0.88
CA SER A 626 -4.69 45.93 -0.08
C SER A 626 -3.43 46.22 -0.89
N VAL A 627 -3.13 45.47 -1.95
CA VAL A 627 -2.06 45.82 -2.90
C VAL A 627 -2.40 47.13 -3.63
N LEU A 628 -3.59 47.22 -4.21
CA LEU A 628 -4.06 48.39 -4.96
C LEU A 628 -4.08 49.67 -4.11
N VAL A 629 -4.44 49.57 -2.83
CA VAL A 629 -4.35 50.70 -1.88
C VAL A 629 -2.90 51.14 -1.69
N GLN A 630 -1.97 50.20 -1.49
CA GLN A 630 -0.56 50.50 -1.27
C GLN A 630 0.09 51.15 -2.49
N VAL A 631 -0.22 50.67 -3.71
CA VAL A 631 0.27 51.29 -4.95
C VAL A 631 -0.50 52.56 -5.36
N GLY A 632 -1.59 52.89 -4.67
CA GLY A 632 -2.34 54.14 -4.86
C GLY A 632 -3.41 54.11 -5.95
N LEU A 633 -3.77 52.92 -6.44
CA LEU A 633 -4.84 52.74 -7.44
C LEU A 633 -6.23 52.60 -6.81
N LEU A 634 -6.30 52.32 -5.51
CA LEU A 634 -7.56 52.26 -4.77
C LEU A 634 -7.51 53.22 -3.58
N ASP A 635 -8.41 54.20 -3.56
CA ASP A 635 -8.64 55.05 -2.38
C ASP A 635 -9.81 54.46 -1.56
N PRO A 636 -9.57 53.95 -0.34
CA PRO A 636 -10.63 53.42 0.52
C PRO A 636 -11.72 54.44 0.85
N ALA A 637 -11.46 55.75 0.80
CA ALA A 637 -12.45 56.78 1.10
C ALA A 637 -13.46 57.02 -0.04
N VAL A 638 -13.14 56.55 -1.26
CA VAL A 638 -13.98 56.78 -2.44
C VAL A 638 -14.93 55.60 -2.62
N VAL A 639 -16.15 55.73 -2.10
CA VAL A 639 -17.23 54.76 -2.34
C VAL A 639 -17.87 55.04 -3.72
N PRO A 640 -18.07 54.02 -4.58
CA PRO A 640 -18.66 54.22 -5.90
C PRO A 640 -20.02 54.92 -5.84
N SER A 641 -20.20 55.97 -6.65
CA SER A 641 -21.43 56.78 -6.68
C SER A 641 -22.69 55.98 -7.04
N GLY A 642 -22.53 54.85 -7.74
CA GLY A 642 -23.61 53.92 -8.07
C GLY A 642 -24.03 52.99 -6.92
N PHE A 643 -23.32 52.97 -5.79
CA PHE A 643 -23.65 52.10 -4.66
C PHE A 643 -25.00 52.48 -4.03
N ARG A 644 -25.89 51.49 -3.87
CA ARG A 644 -27.19 51.66 -3.22
C ARG A 644 -27.41 50.56 -2.20
N ALA A 645 -27.55 50.93 -0.93
CA ALA A 645 -27.86 49.97 0.12
C ALA A 645 -29.31 49.48 0.02
N THR A 646 -29.50 48.16 0.13
CA THR A 646 -30.83 47.51 0.17
C THR A 646 -31.45 47.53 1.58
N GLY A 647 -30.64 47.76 2.61
CA GLY A 647 -31.07 47.76 4.01
C GLY A 647 -30.12 48.55 4.91
N LEU A 648 -30.45 48.60 6.20
CA LEU A 648 -29.58 49.18 7.22
C LEU A 648 -28.50 48.17 7.61
N ASN A 649 -27.29 48.64 7.86
CA ASN A 649 -26.27 47.81 8.51
C ASN A 649 -26.60 47.61 10.00
N ARG A 650 -25.80 46.81 10.72
CA ARG A 650 -25.98 46.57 12.17
C ARG A 650 -25.94 47.85 13.03
N ALA A 651 -25.32 48.93 12.51
CA ALA A 651 -25.25 50.23 13.15
C ALA A 651 -26.35 51.20 12.69
N GLY A 652 -27.33 50.74 11.89
CA GLY A 652 -28.45 51.58 11.44
C GLY A 652 -28.10 52.58 10.33
N LYS A 653 -27.00 52.40 9.59
CA LYS A 653 -26.61 53.28 8.46
C LYS A 653 -26.89 52.61 7.10
N LYS A 654 -27.29 53.43 6.12
CA LYS A 654 -27.42 53.04 4.69
C LYS A 654 -26.24 53.51 3.81
N ALA A 655 -25.38 54.37 4.35
CA ALA A 655 -24.19 54.85 3.65
C ALA A 655 -22.97 54.05 4.09
N VAL A 656 -22.04 53.85 3.16
CA VAL A 656 -20.68 53.36 3.44
C VAL A 656 -19.78 54.59 3.36
N GLU A 657 -19.05 54.88 4.43
CA GLU A 657 -18.14 56.04 4.50
C GLU A 657 -16.75 55.70 3.95
N ARG A 658 -16.33 54.44 4.11
CA ARG A 658 -15.03 53.94 3.67
C ARG A 658 -15.18 52.47 3.26
N ILE A 659 -14.59 52.09 2.14
CA ILE A 659 -14.48 50.70 1.73
C ILE A 659 -13.62 49.96 2.75
N PRO A 660 -14.03 48.77 3.24
CA PRO A 660 -13.32 48.04 4.29
C PRO A 660 -12.04 47.35 3.77
N VAL A 661 -11.05 48.15 3.39
CA VAL A 661 -9.71 47.70 2.94
C VAL A 661 -8.64 48.36 3.81
N VAL A 662 -7.67 47.56 4.25
CA VAL A 662 -6.67 47.94 5.28
C VAL A 662 -5.32 48.35 4.69
N GLY A 663 -4.91 47.82 3.54
CA GLY A 663 -3.57 48.07 3.00
C GLY A 663 -2.48 47.38 3.82
N ALA A 664 -1.33 48.04 3.99
CA ALA A 664 -0.15 47.47 4.66
C ALA A 664 -0.37 47.14 6.15
N GLU A 665 -1.37 47.74 6.80
CA GLU A 665 -1.69 47.52 8.21
C GLU A 665 -2.10 46.08 8.50
N GLY A 666 -2.76 45.41 7.55
CA GLY A 666 -3.19 44.02 7.70
C GLY A 666 -2.00 43.07 7.88
N VAL A 667 -0.94 43.28 7.10
CA VAL A 667 0.29 42.49 7.19
C VAL A 667 1.02 42.73 8.51
N GLY A 668 0.96 43.96 9.04
CA GLY A 668 1.53 44.29 10.35
C GLY A 668 0.98 43.47 11.51
N ARG A 669 -0.25 42.94 11.42
CA ARG A 669 -0.85 42.07 12.45
C ARG A 669 -0.47 40.59 12.32
N ILE A 670 0.07 40.19 11.18
CA ILE A 670 0.49 38.80 10.94
C ILE A 670 1.96 38.62 11.38
N ILE A 671 2.77 39.67 11.21
CA ILE A 671 4.21 39.62 11.48
C ILE A 671 4.56 39.93 12.94
N ASN A 672 3.78 40.77 13.60
CA ASN A 672 3.96 41.16 15.01
C ASN A 672 2.96 40.41 15.89
#